data_AF-A0A914GHM4-F1
#
_entry.id   AF-A0A914GHM4-F1
#
_cell.length_a   1.000
_cell.length_b   1.000
_cell.length_c   1.000
_cell.angle_alpha   90.00
_cell.angle_beta   90.00
_cell.angle_gamma   90.00
#
_symmetry.space_group_name_H-M   'P 1'
#
loop_
_entity.id
_entity.type
_entity.pdbx_description
1 polymer ?
#
loop_
_entity_poly.entity_id
_entity_poly.type
_entity_poly.pdbx_seq_one_letter_code
_entity_poly.pdbx_strand_id
1 'polypeptide(L)'
;MKLLIVLGCILFIGLSQAHMFLNAYKLPLKDKENEKDLLFRKISSGLLRGRKYVTPSNVEGFVFLSIPIAENPVGGLRFRAPIPRRKWSGILDATNYTVSCFWNSIHTSYSAADFEMNEDCIQVNVFTNRKCLTQGGCAVAMYVHGGVFEFGTPLQYRQDFIVDNFNNVTRNVVFVTVSYRQALLGVANFNHKLNLSMDLNAGFHDLIHALKWIKAEISTFGGNPDRVTVMGHSGGGGLTKTLAMSPKAKYMINQMIAMSQSSDYSLVKDKNEAASRAAAQEVGCADFDPSDKKWDSLIVVEEVIKCLRTKSGKELTEAQPKIEEKGHQFRYAAQDSGENAVLPRSYSELFREMIPTPLLTGTVSKEYQDSKSAVIKLANGTLITDKDELRKWTLQALTKVEYLTPDNRTIYLTEKEYASPHKVIHIYDDVEMYVPTFDLALQQTLKGADSFLYEYTYPDIGKAYDRGPLMAPIDQRESPHHAQELAYLLGQHAGTFTPKDHQIKYLYSQFFVNFINDGNPASPNQKWHPLDPEMKNYFIIDFPDPDLKSPGETNGYHSQAVEFWDFIIPRIAGPKTPIFTESQLPYDPIPTKNQNNMALMAEPVINGTGIEHIGENNNKVVDVVFQVKETTTEEYLEYRRHGQNNHKGINWMIMFWIGFGIIILLAISHILTCVKLKSKKDEYQHI
;
A
#
# COMPACT_ATOMS: atom_id res chain seq x y z
N MET A 1 79.89 -19.63 17.64
CA MET A 1 78.58 -20.21 17.25
C MET A 1 77.38 -19.57 17.95
N LYS A 2 77.46 -19.15 19.22
CA LYS A 2 76.33 -18.44 19.90
C LYS A 2 76.12 -16.97 19.49
N LEU A 3 77.13 -16.31 18.88
CA LEU A 3 77.01 -14.92 18.40
C LEU A 3 76.30 -14.80 17.03
N LEU A 4 76.35 -15.85 16.21
CA LEU A 4 75.70 -15.90 14.89
C LEU A 4 74.17 -16.12 14.99
N ILE A 5 73.70 -16.76 16.06
CA ILE A 5 72.27 -17.00 16.30
C ILE A 5 71.57 -15.72 16.80
N VAL A 6 72.25 -14.88 17.58
CA VAL A 6 71.69 -13.60 18.07
C VAL A 6 71.61 -12.55 16.94
N LEU A 7 72.60 -12.53 16.04
CA LEU A 7 72.56 -11.68 14.84
C LEU A 7 71.48 -12.12 13.84
N GLY A 8 71.20 -13.43 13.73
CA GLY A 8 70.11 -13.97 12.90
C GLY A 8 68.71 -13.60 13.40
N CYS A 9 68.49 -13.54 14.71
CA CYS A 9 67.19 -13.15 15.28
C CYS A 9 66.91 -11.64 15.18
N ILE A 10 67.95 -10.78 15.27
CA ILE A 10 67.78 -9.32 15.12
C ILE A 10 67.50 -8.94 13.66
N LEU A 11 68.07 -9.66 12.69
CA LEU A 11 67.76 -9.49 11.26
C LEU A 11 66.35 -9.95 10.87
N PHE A 12 65.82 -10.99 11.51
CA PHE A 12 64.45 -11.48 11.24
C PHE A 12 63.35 -10.58 11.84
N ILE A 13 63.58 -9.98 13.01
CA ILE A 13 62.64 -9.04 13.63
C ILE A 13 62.66 -7.67 12.91
N GLY A 14 63.82 -7.26 12.37
CA GLY A 14 63.93 -6.06 11.53
C GLY A 14 63.26 -6.20 10.15
N LEU A 15 63.26 -7.40 9.56
CA LEU A 15 62.64 -7.65 8.25
C LEU A 15 61.12 -7.91 8.34
N SER A 16 60.60 -8.37 9.48
CA SER A 16 59.14 -8.50 9.68
C SER A 16 58.46 -7.17 9.99
N GLN A 17 59.15 -6.20 10.60
CA GLN A 17 58.62 -4.84 10.78
C GLN A 17 58.80 -3.96 9.52
N ALA A 18 59.78 -4.24 8.67
CA ALA A 18 59.92 -3.56 7.37
C ALA A 18 58.82 -3.97 6.37
N HIS A 19 58.35 -5.23 6.38
CA HIS A 19 57.19 -5.65 5.57
C HIS A 19 55.83 -5.18 6.11
N MET A 20 55.75 -4.79 7.39
CA MET A 20 54.53 -4.22 7.99
C MET A 20 54.43 -2.69 7.86
N PHE A 21 55.54 -1.99 7.60
CA PHE A 21 55.54 -0.52 7.43
C PHE A 21 55.71 -0.03 5.97
N LEU A 22 56.01 -0.91 5.02
CA LEU A 22 56.09 -0.55 3.59
C LEU A 22 54.86 -0.94 2.73
N ASN A 23 53.84 -1.58 3.31
CA ASN A 23 52.52 -1.75 2.67
C ASN A 23 51.43 -0.82 3.23
N ALA A 24 51.81 0.15 4.07
CA ALA A 24 50.90 1.13 4.66
C ALA A 24 50.93 2.51 3.96
N TYR A 25 51.71 2.68 2.88
CA TYR A 25 51.70 3.91 2.09
C TYR A 25 51.58 3.60 0.59
N LYS A 26 50.45 4.03 0.03
CA LYS A 26 50.05 4.01 -1.39
C LYS A 26 49.53 2.67 -1.93
N LEU A 27 48.43 2.19 -1.36
CA LEU A 27 47.29 1.98 -2.27
C LEU A 27 46.81 3.39 -2.64
N PRO A 28 46.74 3.78 -3.92
CA PRO A 28 45.93 4.93 -4.27
C PRO A 28 44.54 4.58 -3.76
N LEU A 29 44.02 5.40 -2.84
CA LEU A 29 42.59 5.56 -2.71
C LEU A 29 42.09 5.70 -4.14
N LYS A 30 41.36 4.68 -4.61
CA LYS A 30 40.68 4.69 -5.90
C LYS A 30 40.04 6.07 -5.99
N ASP A 31 40.44 6.78 -7.03
CA ASP A 31 40.51 8.23 -7.12
C ASP A 31 39.31 8.94 -6.52
N LYS A 32 39.49 10.21 -6.11
CA LYS A 32 38.39 11.18 -6.08
C LYS A 32 37.68 11.08 -7.43
N GLU A 33 36.67 10.23 -7.54
CA GLU A 33 35.72 10.28 -8.64
C GLU A 33 35.31 11.74 -8.68
N ASN A 34 35.54 12.35 -9.84
CA ASN A 34 35.24 13.76 -10.00
C ASN A 34 33.78 13.88 -9.60
N GLU A 35 33.41 14.79 -8.69
CA GLU A 35 32.02 14.88 -8.23
C GLU A 35 31.08 15.07 -9.43
N LYS A 36 31.60 15.64 -10.53
CA LYS A 36 30.97 15.66 -11.85
C LYS A 36 30.56 14.26 -12.36
N ASP A 37 31.41 13.26 -12.24
CA ASP A 37 31.16 11.88 -12.67
C ASP A 37 29.98 11.25 -11.90
N LEU A 38 29.73 11.69 -10.66
CA LEU A 38 28.56 11.26 -9.88
C LEU A 38 27.24 11.90 -10.33
N LEU A 39 27.31 13.02 -11.05
CA LEU A 39 26.13 13.73 -11.54
C LEU A 39 25.66 13.22 -12.90
N PHE A 40 26.52 12.57 -13.70
CA PHE A 40 26.15 12.06 -15.01
C PHE A 40 25.86 10.56 -14.97
N ARG A 41 24.72 10.14 -15.51
CA ARG A 41 24.32 8.73 -15.56
C ARG A 41 24.00 8.34 -16.98
N LYS A 42 24.42 7.15 -17.37
CA LYS A 42 24.15 6.57 -18.69
C LYS A 42 23.18 5.41 -18.51
N ILE A 43 21.94 5.61 -18.94
CA ILE A 43 20.93 4.55 -19.04
C ILE A 43 20.79 4.11 -20.50
N SER A 44 20.03 3.04 -20.76
CA SER A 44 19.83 2.54 -22.12
C SER A 44 19.23 3.58 -23.10
N SER A 45 18.38 4.48 -22.62
CA SER A 45 17.77 5.56 -23.41
C SER A 45 18.67 6.79 -23.60
N GLY A 46 19.74 6.97 -22.83
CA GLY A 46 20.65 8.10 -23.05
C GLY A 46 21.44 8.54 -21.82
N LEU A 47 22.13 9.68 -21.97
CA LEU A 47 22.86 10.34 -20.89
C LEU A 47 21.94 11.33 -20.17
N LEU A 48 22.02 11.38 -18.85
CA LEU A 48 21.31 12.34 -18.03
C LEU A 48 22.21 12.94 -16.97
N ARG A 49 21.86 14.14 -16.50
CA ARG A 49 22.56 14.86 -15.45
C ARG A 49 21.61 15.13 -14.29
N GLY A 50 21.94 14.60 -13.12
CA GLY A 50 21.28 14.96 -11.85
C GLY A 50 22.01 16.10 -11.13
N ARG A 51 21.64 16.31 -9.87
CA ARG A 51 22.33 17.25 -8.98
C ARG A 51 22.57 16.67 -7.60
N LYS A 52 23.53 17.26 -6.92
CA LYS A 52 23.68 17.11 -5.48
C LYS A 52 22.55 17.88 -4.77
N TYR A 53 22.06 17.29 -3.69
CA TYR A 53 21.05 17.86 -2.81
C TYR A 53 21.60 17.85 -1.39
N VAL A 54 21.51 18.98 -0.68
CA VAL A 54 21.85 19.05 0.74
C VAL A 54 20.59 19.49 1.47
N THR A 55 20.15 18.67 2.42
CA THR A 55 18.95 18.96 3.20
C THR A 55 19.22 20.07 4.23
N PRO A 56 18.18 20.71 4.78
CA PRO A 56 18.34 21.65 5.90
C PRO A 56 19.04 21.02 7.12
N SER A 57 18.93 19.70 7.29
CA SER A 57 19.63 18.93 8.33
C SER A 57 21.06 18.52 7.93
N ASN A 58 21.61 19.10 6.86
CA ASN A 58 22.97 18.89 6.35
C ASN A 58 23.26 17.44 5.93
N VAL A 59 22.25 16.71 5.45
CA VAL A 59 22.42 15.40 4.81
C VAL A 59 22.68 15.60 3.32
N GLU A 60 23.75 15.01 2.81
CA GLU A 60 24.09 15.03 1.38
C GLU A 60 23.46 13.82 0.66
N GLY A 61 22.75 14.10 -0.43
CA GLY A 61 22.23 13.11 -1.37
C GLY A 61 22.44 13.53 -2.82
N PHE A 62 22.09 12.64 -3.74
CA PHE A 62 22.11 12.86 -5.19
C PHE A 62 20.71 12.57 -5.72
N VAL A 63 20.19 13.50 -6.53
CA VAL A 63 18.84 13.41 -7.07
C VAL A 63 18.86 13.49 -8.60
N PHE A 64 18.06 12.63 -9.21
CA PHE A 64 17.84 12.54 -10.65
C PHE A 64 16.33 12.54 -10.88
N LEU A 65 15.79 13.68 -11.25
CA LEU A 65 14.36 13.95 -11.25
C LEU A 65 13.80 13.92 -12.68
N SER A 66 12.53 13.53 -12.79
CA SER A 66 11.75 13.53 -14.03
C SER A 66 12.41 12.80 -15.20
N ILE A 67 12.98 11.62 -14.95
CA ILE A 67 13.55 10.76 -16.00
C ILE A 67 12.38 10.12 -16.78
N PRO A 68 12.20 10.41 -18.08
CA PRO A 68 11.13 9.82 -18.87
C PRO A 68 11.43 8.35 -19.17
N ILE A 69 10.50 7.47 -18.81
CA ILE A 69 10.67 6.02 -19.00
C ILE A 69 9.80 5.46 -20.14
N ALA A 70 8.80 6.22 -20.60
CA ALA A 70 7.94 5.85 -21.72
C ALA A 70 7.81 6.98 -22.74
N GLU A 71 7.46 6.63 -23.99
CA GLU A 71 7.04 7.62 -24.99
C GLU A 71 5.81 8.40 -24.51
N ASN A 72 5.68 9.62 -25.02
CA ASN A 72 4.54 10.48 -24.73
C ASN A 72 3.20 9.79 -25.13
N PRO A 73 2.30 9.48 -24.19
CA PRO A 73 1.07 8.71 -24.41
C PRO A 73 -0.06 9.54 -25.04
N VAL A 74 0.25 10.32 -26.08
CA VAL A 74 -0.69 11.16 -26.85
C VAL A 74 -1.15 10.46 -28.14
N GLY A 75 -2.24 10.95 -28.73
CA GLY A 75 -2.73 10.48 -30.02
C GLY A 75 -3.02 8.98 -30.03
N GLY A 76 -2.40 8.23 -30.95
CA GLY A 76 -2.58 6.77 -31.04
C GLY A 76 -2.09 5.98 -29.82
N LEU A 77 -1.22 6.57 -28.99
CA LEU A 77 -0.73 5.98 -27.74
C LEU A 77 -1.62 6.31 -26.54
N ARG A 78 -2.58 7.24 -26.68
CA ARG A 78 -3.54 7.52 -25.62
C ARG A 78 -4.40 6.30 -25.37
N PHE A 79 -4.58 6.00 -24.08
CA PHE A 79 -5.24 4.80 -23.55
C PHE A 79 -4.54 3.47 -23.88
N ARG A 80 -3.29 3.48 -24.36
CA ARG A 80 -2.51 2.26 -24.59
C ARG A 80 -1.51 2.03 -23.46
N ALA A 81 -1.08 0.78 -23.30
CA ALA A 81 0.08 0.43 -22.49
C ALA A 81 1.30 1.28 -22.92
N PRO A 82 2.14 1.71 -21.97
CA PRO A 82 3.29 2.54 -22.26
C PRO A 82 4.30 1.76 -23.10
N ILE A 83 4.92 2.45 -24.05
CA ILE A 83 6.04 1.92 -24.82
C ILE A 83 7.34 2.54 -24.30
N PRO A 84 8.47 1.79 -24.26
CA PRO A 84 9.73 2.30 -23.75
C PRO A 84 10.18 3.59 -24.44
N ARG A 85 10.74 4.54 -23.67
CA ARG A 85 11.28 5.80 -24.21
C ARG A 85 12.38 5.54 -25.23
N ARG A 86 12.25 6.14 -26.41
CA ARG A 86 13.28 6.17 -27.45
C ARG A 86 14.54 6.83 -26.93
N LYS A 87 15.65 6.46 -27.57
CA LYS A 87 16.93 7.06 -27.24
C LYS A 87 16.92 8.55 -27.57
N TRP A 88 17.42 9.37 -26.66
CA TRP A 88 17.69 10.78 -26.91
C TRP A 88 19.18 11.01 -27.18
N SER A 89 19.47 12.12 -27.88
CA SER A 89 20.83 12.60 -28.09
C SER A 89 21.17 13.66 -27.05
N GLY A 90 22.45 13.84 -26.77
CA GLY A 90 22.92 14.81 -25.77
C GLY A 90 22.68 14.34 -24.34
N ILE A 91 22.56 15.30 -23.42
CA ILE A 91 22.38 15.07 -21.98
C ILE A 91 21.01 15.61 -21.59
N LEU A 92 20.17 14.74 -21.03
CA LEU A 92 18.92 15.14 -20.39
C LEU A 92 19.21 15.83 -19.06
N ASP A 93 18.65 17.02 -18.84
CA ASP A 93 18.71 17.69 -17.55
C ASP A 93 17.65 17.09 -16.60
N ALA A 94 18.11 16.30 -15.65
CA ALA A 94 17.31 15.61 -14.63
C ALA A 94 17.53 16.26 -13.24
N THR A 95 17.70 17.58 -13.18
CA THR A 95 17.97 18.30 -11.93
C THR A 95 16.71 18.82 -11.23
N ASN A 96 15.59 18.94 -11.94
CA ASN A 96 14.34 19.50 -11.43
C ASN A 96 13.16 18.57 -11.73
N TYR A 97 12.14 18.63 -10.87
CA TYR A 97 10.84 18.09 -11.22
C TYR A 97 10.26 18.87 -12.40
N THR A 98 9.54 18.17 -13.27
CA THR A 98 8.91 18.77 -14.46
C THR A 98 7.40 18.84 -14.30
N VAL A 99 6.71 17.71 -14.46
CA VAL A 99 5.25 17.68 -14.60
C VAL A 99 4.62 16.52 -13.84
N SER A 100 3.39 16.75 -13.36
CA SER A 100 2.48 15.71 -12.90
C SER A 100 1.73 15.10 -14.09
N CYS A 101 1.28 13.85 -13.92
CA CYS A 101 0.18 13.36 -14.76
C CYS A 101 -1.10 14.15 -14.47
N PHE A 102 -1.97 14.20 -15.47
CA PHE A 102 -3.27 14.85 -15.38
C PHE A 102 -4.21 14.15 -14.39
N TRP A 103 -4.84 14.95 -13.52
CA TRP A 103 -5.96 14.62 -12.63
C TRP A 103 -6.60 15.93 -12.13
N ASN A 104 -7.87 15.90 -11.74
CA ASN A 104 -8.56 17.05 -11.13
C ASN A 104 -9.76 16.59 -10.29
N SER A 105 -9.49 15.84 -9.22
CA SER A 105 -10.53 15.26 -8.37
C SER A 105 -10.99 16.23 -7.28
N ILE A 106 -12.28 16.19 -6.94
CA ILE A 106 -12.86 16.88 -5.77
C ILE A 106 -12.63 16.11 -4.45
N HIS A 107 -12.11 14.89 -4.51
CA HIS A 107 -11.93 13.99 -3.37
C HIS A 107 -10.53 14.11 -2.71
N THR A 108 -9.79 15.17 -3.00
CA THR A 108 -8.47 15.41 -2.42
C THR A 108 -8.34 16.82 -1.85
N SER A 109 -7.43 16.98 -0.90
CA SER A 109 -7.05 18.28 -0.32
C SER A 109 -6.17 19.11 -1.27
N TYR A 110 -5.50 18.45 -2.21
CA TYR A 110 -4.61 19.09 -3.16
C TYR A 110 -5.38 19.72 -4.33
N SER A 111 -5.00 20.94 -4.72
CA SER A 111 -5.52 21.54 -5.94
C SER A 111 -4.73 21.04 -7.13
N ALA A 112 -5.42 20.61 -8.20
CA ALA A 112 -4.76 20.31 -9.47
C ALA A 112 -3.98 21.53 -10.02
N ALA A 113 -4.43 22.74 -9.69
CA ALA A 113 -3.75 23.98 -10.09
C ALA A 113 -2.39 24.20 -9.40
N ASP A 114 -2.08 23.46 -8.34
CA ASP A 114 -0.78 23.54 -7.66
C ASP A 114 0.34 22.83 -8.44
N PHE A 115 0.00 22.09 -9.49
CA PHE A 115 0.95 21.29 -10.27
C PHE A 115 0.90 21.62 -11.76
N GLU A 116 2.07 21.74 -12.38
CA GLU A 116 2.16 21.72 -13.84
C GLU A 116 1.85 20.29 -14.32
N MET A 117 0.88 20.15 -15.23
CA MET A 117 0.42 18.84 -15.71
C MET A 117 0.64 18.66 -17.21
N ASN A 118 1.01 17.44 -17.61
CA ASN A 118 1.20 17.06 -19.00
C ASN A 118 0.83 15.57 -19.22
N GLU A 119 0.58 15.18 -20.47
CA GLU A 119 0.44 13.75 -20.81
C GLU A 119 1.81 13.05 -20.91
N ASP A 120 2.90 13.76 -21.24
CA ASP A 120 4.29 13.25 -21.19
C ASP A 120 4.81 13.16 -19.74
N CYS A 121 4.08 12.43 -18.90
CA CYS A 121 4.25 12.40 -17.45
C CYS A 121 4.78 11.08 -16.90
N ILE A 122 4.93 10.03 -17.73
CA ILE A 122 5.37 8.70 -17.28
C ILE A 122 6.88 8.73 -17.03
N GLN A 123 7.22 9.08 -15.79
CA GLN A 123 8.56 9.45 -15.36
C GLN A 123 8.89 8.81 -14.01
N VAL A 124 10.19 8.73 -13.71
CA VAL A 124 10.70 8.31 -12.40
C VAL A 124 11.65 9.35 -11.82
N ASN A 125 11.69 9.43 -10.50
CA ASN A 125 12.64 10.25 -9.76
C ASN A 125 13.48 9.35 -8.88
N VAL A 126 14.81 9.43 -8.99
CA VAL A 126 15.74 8.60 -8.24
C VAL A 126 16.51 9.45 -7.24
N PHE A 127 16.46 9.04 -5.98
CA PHE A 127 17.21 9.61 -4.87
C PHE A 127 18.20 8.56 -4.36
N THR A 128 19.46 8.96 -4.22
CA THR A 128 20.55 8.06 -3.84
C THR A 128 21.61 8.84 -3.07
N ASN A 129 22.69 8.16 -2.68
CA ASN A 129 23.78 8.77 -1.94
C ASN A 129 25.13 8.38 -2.54
N ARG A 130 26.18 9.07 -2.09
CA ARG A 130 27.54 8.85 -2.59
C ARG A 130 27.98 7.39 -2.43
N LYS A 131 27.64 6.74 -1.32
CA LYS A 131 28.03 5.35 -1.05
C LYS A 131 27.36 4.39 -2.04
N CYS A 132 26.06 4.51 -2.25
CA CYS A 132 25.34 3.70 -3.24
C CYS A 132 25.89 3.92 -4.65
N LEU A 133 26.14 5.16 -5.05
CA LEU A 133 26.68 5.48 -6.38
C LEU A 133 28.08 4.91 -6.62
N THR A 134 28.92 4.85 -5.59
CA THR A 134 30.33 4.45 -5.71
C THR A 134 30.55 2.95 -5.46
N GLN A 135 29.72 2.32 -4.61
CA GLN A 135 29.87 0.92 -4.19
C GLN A 135 28.80 0.00 -4.79
N GLY A 136 27.65 0.55 -5.19
CA GLY A 136 26.50 -0.22 -5.68
C GLY A 136 25.83 -1.08 -4.62
N GLY A 137 24.87 -1.90 -5.06
CA GLY A 137 24.27 -2.96 -4.23
C GLY A 137 23.23 -2.51 -3.18
N CYS A 138 22.91 -1.21 -3.14
CA CYS A 138 21.94 -0.66 -2.18
C CYS A 138 20.52 -1.20 -2.44
N ALA A 139 19.74 -1.37 -1.37
CA ALA A 139 18.33 -1.74 -1.49
C ALA A 139 17.55 -0.62 -2.21
N VAL A 140 16.52 -1.01 -2.97
CA VAL A 140 15.71 -0.09 -3.77
C VAL A 140 14.30 -0.03 -3.20
N ALA A 141 13.80 1.16 -2.89
CA ALA A 141 12.40 1.36 -2.52
C ALA A 141 11.68 2.13 -3.63
N MET A 142 10.74 1.48 -4.30
CA MET A 142 9.82 2.11 -5.25
C MET A 142 8.56 2.54 -4.51
N TYR A 143 8.28 3.84 -4.50
CA TYR A 143 7.13 4.42 -3.84
C TYR A 143 5.99 4.70 -4.82
N VAL A 144 4.83 4.10 -4.56
CA VAL A 144 3.56 4.29 -5.27
C VAL A 144 2.66 5.20 -4.44
N HIS A 145 2.28 6.34 -5.01
CA HIS A 145 1.45 7.31 -4.30
C HIS A 145 0.01 6.83 -4.09
N GLY A 146 -0.68 7.46 -3.13
CA GLY A 146 -2.10 7.22 -2.86
C GLY A 146 -3.03 7.71 -3.96
N GLY A 147 -4.34 7.67 -3.70
CA GLY A 147 -5.36 8.24 -4.60
C GLY A 147 -5.93 7.27 -5.63
N VAL A 148 -5.63 5.97 -5.56
CA VAL A 148 -6.36 4.88 -6.24
C VAL A 148 -6.64 5.06 -7.76
N PHE A 149 -5.70 5.65 -8.52
CA PHE A 149 -5.89 6.06 -9.93
C PHE A 149 -6.84 7.24 -10.16
N GLU A 150 -7.33 7.90 -9.11
CA GLU A 150 -8.22 9.05 -9.19
C GLU A 150 -7.46 10.39 -9.19
N PHE A 151 -6.44 10.50 -8.34
CA PHE A 151 -5.63 11.70 -8.16
C PHE A 151 -4.24 11.37 -7.59
N GLY A 152 -3.39 12.40 -7.51
CA GLY A 152 -2.11 12.35 -6.81
C GLY A 152 -0.91 12.46 -7.73
N THR A 153 0.25 12.69 -7.12
CA THR A 153 1.50 12.93 -7.85
C THR A 153 2.71 12.73 -6.94
N PRO A 154 3.86 12.24 -7.43
CA PRO A 154 5.08 12.22 -6.63
C PRO A 154 5.59 13.62 -6.27
N LEU A 155 5.10 14.68 -6.93
CA LEU A 155 5.48 16.07 -6.66
C LEU A 155 5.00 16.59 -5.30
N GLN A 156 4.04 15.92 -4.67
CA GLN A 156 3.55 16.28 -3.35
C GLN A 156 4.51 15.91 -2.22
N TYR A 157 5.56 15.12 -2.51
CA TYR A 157 6.56 14.67 -1.54
C TYR A 157 7.80 15.55 -1.53
N ARG A 158 8.29 15.82 -0.32
CA ARG A 158 9.40 16.73 -0.09
C ARG A 158 10.75 16.03 -0.27
N GLN A 159 11.60 16.59 -1.12
CA GLN A 159 12.92 16.02 -1.41
C GLN A 159 13.82 15.95 -0.16
N ASP A 160 13.78 16.96 0.71
CA ASP A 160 14.56 16.98 1.95
C ASP A 160 14.15 15.84 2.90
N PHE A 161 12.86 15.49 2.96
CA PHE A 161 12.39 14.36 3.75
C PHE A 161 12.86 13.03 3.19
N ILE A 162 12.74 12.82 1.87
CA ILE A 162 13.20 11.60 1.22
C ILE A 162 14.71 11.42 1.43
N VAL A 163 15.49 12.49 1.20
CA VAL A 163 16.95 12.44 1.34
C VAL A 163 17.38 12.19 2.78
N ASP A 164 16.79 12.90 3.75
CA ASP A 164 17.09 12.69 5.18
C ASP A 164 16.74 11.26 5.62
N ASN A 165 15.54 10.79 5.25
CA ASN A 165 14.98 9.55 5.77
C ASN A 165 15.55 8.30 5.10
N PHE A 166 15.92 8.35 3.82
CA PHE A 166 16.33 7.15 3.08
C PHE A 166 17.76 7.21 2.54
N ASN A 167 18.24 8.40 2.17
CA ASN A 167 19.49 8.54 1.43
C ASN A 167 20.67 9.02 2.29
N ASN A 168 20.54 9.09 3.62
CA ASN A 168 21.73 9.22 4.46
C ASN A 168 22.72 8.07 4.16
N VAL A 169 24.04 8.36 4.16
CA VAL A 169 25.11 7.38 3.89
C VAL A 169 25.13 6.21 4.88
N THR A 170 24.50 6.35 6.05
CA THR A 170 24.32 5.26 7.01
C THR A 170 23.11 4.37 6.69
N ARG A 171 22.14 4.86 5.89
CA ARG A 171 20.86 4.20 5.61
C ARG A 171 20.84 3.39 4.31
N ASN A 172 21.66 3.75 3.32
CA ASN A 172 21.95 2.94 2.12
C ASN A 172 20.74 2.51 1.27
N VAL A 173 19.70 3.35 1.16
CA VAL A 173 18.55 3.10 0.29
C VAL A 173 18.65 3.95 -0.97
N VAL A 174 18.33 3.36 -2.13
CA VAL A 174 17.96 4.08 -3.35
C VAL A 174 16.45 4.20 -3.37
N PHE A 175 15.93 5.42 -3.30
CA PHE A 175 14.50 5.68 -3.24
C PHE A 175 14.02 6.16 -4.62
N VAL A 176 12.92 5.58 -5.10
CA VAL A 176 12.37 5.87 -6.43
C VAL A 176 10.91 6.26 -6.29
N THR A 177 10.53 7.47 -6.70
CA THR A 177 9.11 7.82 -6.86
C THR A 177 8.71 7.72 -8.32
N VAL A 178 7.47 7.31 -8.59
CA VAL A 178 6.99 7.05 -9.95
C VAL A 178 5.74 7.89 -10.24
N SER A 179 5.67 8.41 -11.46
CA SER A 179 4.48 9.04 -12.03
C SER A 179 3.77 8.05 -12.95
N TYR A 180 2.45 7.92 -12.80
CA TYR A 180 1.60 7.06 -13.62
C TYR A 180 0.27 7.76 -13.94
N ARG A 181 -0.33 7.41 -15.08
CA ARG A 181 -1.58 8.04 -15.54
C ARG A 181 -2.74 7.77 -14.57
N GLN A 182 -3.58 8.78 -14.38
CA GLN A 182 -4.76 8.78 -13.50
C GLN A 182 -6.04 8.99 -14.32
N ALA A 183 -7.19 8.87 -13.65
CA ALA A 183 -8.54 9.13 -14.13
C ALA A 183 -8.79 8.49 -15.50
N LEU A 184 -9.52 9.20 -16.38
CA LEU A 184 -9.80 8.74 -17.72
C LEU A 184 -8.54 8.33 -18.50
N LEU A 185 -7.41 9.02 -18.33
CA LEU A 185 -6.18 8.73 -19.07
C LEU A 185 -5.47 7.46 -18.59
N GLY A 186 -5.68 7.05 -17.34
CA GLY A 186 -5.06 5.89 -16.72
C GLY A 186 -5.94 4.65 -16.69
N VAL A 187 -7.24 4.80 -16.48
CA VAL A 187 -8.14 3.67 -16.20
C VAL A 187 -9.42 3.67 -17.04
N ALA A 188 -9.39 4.29 -18.23
CA ALA A 188 -10.51 4.24 -19.15
C ALA A 188 -10.98 2.81 -19.43
N ASN A 189 -12.29 2.64 -19.45
CA ASN A 189 -12.98 1.44 -19.85
C ASN A 189 -14.30 1.87 -20.50
N PHE A 190 -14.55 1.55 -21.78
CA PHE A 190 -15.80 1.94 -22.44
C PHE A 190 -16.77 0.79 -22.61
N ASN A 191 -16.25 -0.43 -22.72
CA ASN A 191 -16.99 -1.69 -22.74
C ASN A 191 -15.98 -2.84 -22.68
N HIS A 192 -15.89 -3.55 -21.56
CA HIS A 192 -14.95 -4.66 -21.36
C HIS A 192 -15.17 -5.86 -22.29
N LYS A 193 -16.32 -5.93 -22.99
CA LYS A 193 -16.66 -7.01 -23.92
C LYS A 193 -16.16 -6.75 -25.33
N LEU A 194 -15.75 -5.52 -25.64
CA LEU A 194 -15.32 -5.11 -26.97
C LEU A 194 -13.79 -5.15 -27.08
N ASN A 195 -13.28 -5.63 -28.21
CA ASN A 195 -11.87 -5.53 -28.55
C ASN A 195 -11.58 -4.15 -29.13
N LEU A 196 -11.39 -3.17 -28.24
CA LEU A 196 -11.22 -1.76 -28.59
C LEU A 196 -9.77 -1.44 -28.97
N SER A 197 -9.58 -0.34 -29.70
CA SER A 197 -8.27 0.18 -30.07
C SER A 197 -7.53 0.86 -28.91
N MET A 198 -7.68 0.35 -27.69
CA MET A 198 -7.06 0.80 -26.44
C MET A 198 -6.67 -0.41 -25.59
N ASP A 199 -5.94 -0.19 -24.50
CA ASP A 199 -5.69 -1.19 -23.47
C ASP A 199 -6.40 -0.76 -22.18
N LEU A 200 -6.99 -1.70 -21.46
CA LEU A 200 -7.50 -1.44 -20.11
C LEU A 200 -6.32 -1.20 -19.16
N ASN A 201 -6.57 -0.49 -18.06
CA ASN A 201 -5.60 -0.33 -16.98
C ASN A 201 -4.25 0.30 -17.40
N ALA A 202 -4.27 1.26 -18.33
CA ALA A 202 -3.07 1.93 -18.84
C ALA A 202 -2.15 2.50 -17.73
N GLY A 203 -2.72 3.06 -16.66
CA GLY A 203 -1.99 3.52 -15.48
C GLY A 203 -1.36 2.39 -14.67
N PHE A 204 -1.97 1.21 -14.61
CA PHE A 204 -1.37 0.03 -13.99
C PHE A 204 -0.23 -0.53 -14.85
N HIS A 205 -0.38 -0.47 -16.17
CA HIS A 205 0.72 -0.75 -17.09
C HIS A 205 1.91 0.21 -16.91
N ASP A 206 1.67 1.48 -16.58
CA ASP A 206 2.74 2.45 -16.25
C ASP A 206 3.54 2.01 -15.02
N LEU A 207 2.86 1.51 -13.98
CA LEU A 207 3.52 0.97 -12.78
C LEU A 207 4.37 -0.28 -13.08
N ILE A 208 3.84 -1.22 -13.87
CA ILE A 208 4.60 -2.39 -14.32
C ILE A 208 5.80 -1.97 -15.17
N HIS A 209 5.64 -0.96 -16.01
CA HIS A 209 6.72 -0.43 -16.84
C HIS A 209 7.81 0.24 -16.00
N ALA A 210 7.43 0.96 -14.94
CA ALA A 210 8.38 1.51 -13.97
C ALA A 210 9.16 0.41 -13.23
N LEU A 211 8.51 -0.68 -12.83
CA LEU A 211 9.21 -1.86 -12.26
C LEU A 211 10.21 -2.46 -13.25
N LYS A 212 9.82 -2.64 -14.52
CA LYS A 212 10.73 -3.12 -15.56
C LYS A 212 11.92 -2.19 -15.76
N TRP A 213 11.68 -0.88 -15.75
CA TRP A 213 12.74 0.13 -15.82
C TRP A 213 13.68 0.04 -14.62
N ILE A 214 13.16 -0.10 -13.40
CA ILE A 214 13.97 -0.30 -12.18
C ILE A 214 14.85 -1.53 -12.33
N LYS A 215 14.27 -2.68 -12.71
CA LYS A 215 15.02 -3.93 -12.91
C LYS A 215 16.14 -3.79 -13.94
N ALA A 216 15.94 -2.98 -14.98
CA ALA A 216 16.92 -2.79 -16.06
C ALA A 216 18.01 -1.75 -15.73
N GLU A 217 17.65 -0.64 -15.08
CA GLU A 217 18.49 0.57 -15.06
C GLU A 217 18.97 0.99 -13.67
N ILE A 218 18.35 0.51 -12.58
CA ILE A 218 18.58 1.08 -11.23
C ILE A 218 20.02 0.88 -10.72
N SER A 219 20.73 -0.12 -11.25
CA SER A 219 22.15 -0.37 -10.97
C SER A 219 23.04 0.81 -11.36
N THR A 220 22.66 1.56 -12.40
CA THR A 220 23.31 2.81 -12.80
C THR A 220 23.27 3.87 -11.68
N PHE A 221 22.26 3.81 -10.81
CA PHE A 221 22.07 4.71 -9.67
C PHE A 221 22.51 4.09 -8.33
N GLY A 222 23.23 2.96 -8.38
CA GLY A 222 23.76 2.27 -7.22
C GLY A 222 22.79 1.29 -6.55
N GLY A 223 21.58 1.12 -7.09
CA GLY A 223 20.58 0.20 -6.58
C GLY A 223 20.84 -1.24 -7.01
N ASN A 224 20.40 -2.19 -6.20
CA ASN A 224 20.40 -3.60 -6.57
C ASN A 224 19.03 -3.98 -7.16
N PRO A 225 18.94 -4.33 -8.45
CA PRO A 225 17.66 -4.71 -9.05
C PRO A 225 17.04 -5.95 -8.39
N ASP A 226 17.81 -6.77 -7.67
CA ASP A 226 17.31 -7.97 -6.97
C ASP A 226 16.97 -7.72 -5.49
N ARG A 227 16.94 -6.47 -5.06
CA ARG A 227 16.49 -6.03 -3.72
C ARG A 227 15.50 -4.86 -3.86
N VAL A 228 14.38 -5.11 -4.52
CA VAL A 228 13.33 -4.12 -4.76
C VAL A 228 12.18 -4.29 -3.78
N THR A 229 11.98 -3.27 -2.96
CA THR A 229 10.81 -3.09 -2.10
C THR A 229 9.81 -2.20 -2.82
N VAL A 230 8.56 -2.65 -3.00
CA VAL A 230 7.47 -1.76 -3.42
C VAL A 230 6.76 -1.26 -2.17
N MET A 231 6.60 0.05 -2.08
CA MET A 231 6.11 0.76 -0.92
C MET A 231 4.95 1.68 -1.34
N GLY A 232 3.89 1.76 -0.53
CA GLY A 232 2.82 2.71 -0.79
C GLY A 232 1.91 2.92 0.41
N HIS A 233 1.15 4.01 0.38
CA HIS A 233 0.19 4.37 1.43
C HIS A 233 -1.24 4.51 0.86
N SER A 234 -2.27 4.16 1.63
CA SER A 234 -3.68 4.25 1.22
C SER A 234 -3.91 3.43 -0.05
N GLY A 235 -4.49 4.06 -1.08
CA GLY A 235 -4.58 3.49 -2.42
C GLY A 235 -3.24 3.00 -2.98
N GLY A 236 -2.12 3.64 -2.66
CA GLY A 236 -0.78 3.21 -3.06
C GLY A 236 -0.35 1.92 -2.36
N GLY A 237 -0.80 1.69 -1.13
CA GLY A 237 -0.66 0.43 -0.42
C GLY A 237 -1.51 -0.67 -1.07
N GLY A 238 -2.76 -0.34 -1.43
CA GLY A 238 -3.64 -1.22 -2.21
C GLY A 238 -3.05 -1.57 -3.59
N LEU A 239 -2.43 -0.60 -4.27
CA LEU A 239 -1.73 -0.81 -5.55
C LEU A 239 -0.44 -1.61 -5.38
N THR A 240 0.28 -1.45 -4.26
CA THR A 240 1.44 -2.28 -3.92
C THR A 240 1.04 -3.76 -3.84
N LYS A 241 -0.03 -4.07 -3.10
CA LYS A 241 -0.64 -5.41 -3.05
C LYS A 241 -1.06 -5.88 -4.45
N THR A 242 -1.74 -5.03 -5.21
CA THR A 242 -2.27 -5.40 -6.53
C THR A 242 -1.16 -5.65 -7.56
N LEU A 243 -0.06 -4.90 -7.50
CA LEU A 243 1.14 -5.16 -8.29
C LEU A 243 1.71 -6.55 -7.95
N ALA A 244 1.84 -6.89 -6.67
CA ALA A 244 2.34 -8.21 -6.25
C ALA A 244 1.41 -9.37 -6.65
N MET A 245 0.11 -9.13 -6.79
CA MET A 245 -0.87 -10.08 -7.33
C MET A 245 -0.77 -10.26 -8.86
N SER A 246 -0.26 -9.26 -9.59
CA SER A 246 -0.24 -9.30 -11.05
C SER A 246 0.78 -10.32 -11.58
N PRO A 247 0.38 -11.24 -12.48
CA PRO A 247 1.30 -12.16 -13.14
C PRO A 247 2.42 -11.45 -13.92
N LYS A 248 2.17 -10.21 -14.39
CA LYS A 248 3.14 -9.40 -15.14
C LYS A 248 4.20 -8.77 -14.23
N ALA A 249 3.98 -8.71 -12.92
CA ALA A 249 4.95 -8.21 -11.93
C ALA A 249 5.69 -9.31 -11.16
N LYS A 250 5.37 -10.58 -11.44
CA LYS A 250 5.91 -11.75 -10.76
C LYS A 250 7.45 -11.73 -10.76
N TYR A 251 8.05 -11.92 -9.59
CA TYR A 251 9.51 -11.91 -9.36
C TYR A 251 10.23 -10.57 -9.55
N MET A 252 9.52 -9.45 -9.75
CA MET A 252 10.12 -8.12 -9.76
C MET A 252 10.09 -7.41 -8.40
N ILE A 253 9.34 -7.96 -7.45
CA ILE A 253 9.15 -7.42 -6.10
C ILE A 253 9.75 -8.40 -5.10
N ASN A 254 10.70 -7.95 -4.30
CA ASN A 254 11.37 -8.75 -3.28
C ASN A 254 10.76 -8.55 -1.88
N GLN A 255 10.20 -7.36 -1.62
CA GLN A 255 9.58 -6.97 -0.36
C GLN A 255 8.42 -6.02 -0.63
N MET A 256 7.46 -5.96 0.29
CA MET A 256 6.34 -5.02 0.24
C MET A 256 6.27 -4.19 1.52
N ILE A 257 5.95 -2.91 1.39
CA ILE A 257 5.38 -2.15 2.50
C ILE A 257 4.06 -1.50 2.09
N ALA A 258 3.00 -1.85 2.81
CA ALA A 258 1.64 -1.44 2.54
C ALA A 258 1.11 -0.69 3.77
N MET A 259 1.18 0.65 3.72
CA MET A 259 0.77 1.51 4.83
C MET A 259 -0.70 1.87 4.67
N SER A 260 -1.51 1.68 5.70
CA SER A 260 -2.95 1.99 5.72
C SER A 260 -3.62 1.57 4.42
N GLN A 261 -3.39 0.31 4.00
CA GLN A 261 -3.79 -0.12 2.66
C GLN A 261 -5.30 -0.30 2.59
N SER A 262 -5.91 0.32 1.59
CA SER A 262 -7.34 0.18 1.35
C SER A 262 -7.66 -1.13 0.63
N SER A 263 -8.83 -1.68 0.93
CA SER A 263 -9.32 -2.88 0.27
C SER A 263 -10.10 -2.55 -1.00
N ASP A 264 -9.65 -3.12 -2.13
CA ASP A 264 -10.56 -3.42 -3.24
C ASP A 264 -10.72 -4.94 -3.27
N TYR A 265 -11.76 -5.44 -2.59
CA TYR A 265 -12.08 -6.87 -2.58
C TYR A 265 -12.60 -7.35 -3.94
N SER A 266 -12.88 -6.44 -4.89
CA SER A 266 -13.60 -6.78 -6.12
C SER A 266 -12.91 -6.21 -7.36
N LEU A 267 -12.13 -7.06 -8.03
CA LEU A 267 -11.70 -6.80 -9.41
C LEU A 267 -12.85 -7.12 -10.37
N VAL A 268 -13.69 -6.13 -10.66
CA VAL A 268 -14.81 -6.25 -11.61
C VAL A 268 -14.40 -5.84 -13.02
N LYS A 269 -15.05 -6.41 -14.05
CA LYS A 269 -14.64 -6.24 -15.46
C LYS A 269 -15.06 -4.90 -16.05
N ASP A 270 -16.22 -4.41 -15.67
CA ASP A 270 -16.81 -3.13 -16.11
C ASP A 270 -16.40 -1.95 -15.22
N LYS A 271 -15.39 -2.12 -14.36
CA LYS A 271 -14.84 -1.04 -13.53
C LYS A 271 -14.49 0.15 -14.41
N ASN A 272 -14.88 1.34 -13.98
CA ASN A 272 -14.71 2.63 -14.66
C ASN A 272 -15.52 2.80 -15.95
N GLU A 273 -16.45 1.89 -16.31
CA GLU A 273 -17.29 2.08 -17.51
C GLU A 273 -18.21 3.27 -17.38
N ALA A 274 -18.94 3.40 -16.27
CA ALA A 274 -19.85 4.51 -16.07
C ALA A 274 -19.12 5.86 -16.08
N ALA A 275 -17.99 5.94 -15.37
CA ALA A 275 -17.16 7.16 -15.30
C ALA A 275 -16.55 7.53 -16.66
N SER A 276 -16.04 6.55 -17.41
CA SER A 276 -15.45 6.80 -18.73
C SER A 276 -16.49 7.31 -19.73
N ARG A 277 -17.68 6.72 -19.74
CA ARG A 277 -18.80 7.11 -20.61
C ARG A 277 -19.34 8.50 -20.25
N ALA A 278 -19.49 8.79 -18.95
CA ALA A 278 -19.86 10.11 -18.47
C ALA A 278 -18.82 11.18 -18.86
N ALA A 279 -17.53 10.87 -18.74
CA ALA A 279 -16.47 11.78 -19.16
C ALA A 279 -16.49 12.04 -20.68
N ALA A 280 -16.73 10.98 -21.48
CA ALA A 280 -16.85 11.12 -22.94
C ALA A 280 -18.03 11.99 -23.36
N GLN A 281 -19.15 11.90 -22.64
CA GLN A 281 -20.31 12.78 -22.84
C GLN A 281 -19.97 14.22 -22.44
N GLU A 282 -19.33 14.42 -21.29
CA GLU A 282 -18.99 15.75 -20.76
C GLU A 282 -18.05 16.54 -21.69
N VAL A 283 -17.15 15.86 -22.41
CA VAL A 283 -16.26 16.49 -23.41
C VAL A 283 -16.84 16.52 -24.83
N GLY A 284 -18.10 16.10 -25.00
CA GLY A 284 -18.81 16.13 -26.28
C GLY A 284 -18.31 15.11 -27.31
N CYS A 285 -17.69 14.01 -26.86
CA CYS A 285 -17.31 12.89 -27.72
C CYS A 285 -18.39 11.80 -27.83
N ALA A 286 -19.41 11.85 -26.98
CA ALA A 286 -20.63 11.04 -27.08
C ALA A 286 -21.85 11.96 -26.90
N ASP A 287 -22.83 11.85 -27.79
CA ASP A 287 -24.08 12.64 -27.77
C ASP A 287 -25.28 11.85 -27.21
N PHE A 288 -25.01 10.74 -26.54
CA PHE A 288 -26.00 9.83 -25.96
C PHE A 288 -25.66 9.49 -24.50
N ASP A 289 -26.62 8.91 -23.80
CA ASP A 289 -26.52 8.63 -22.37
C ASP A 289 -25.47 7.54 -22.05
N PRO A 290 -24.74 7.63 -20.91
CA PRO A 290 -23.80 6.58 -20.46
C PRO A 290 -24.40 5.18 -20.32
N SER A 291 -25.73 5.06 -20.17
CA SER A 291 -26.46 3.79 -20.10
C SER A 291 -27.03 3.30 -21.45
N ASP A 292 -26.87 4.07 -22.53
CA ASP A 292 -27.41 3.73 -23.85
C ASP A 292 -26.75 2.46 -24.44
N LYS A 293 -27.54 1.61 -25.10
CA LYS A 293 -27.07 0.39 -25.78
C LYS A 293 -26.11 0.69 -26.94
N LYS A 294 -26.01 1.93 -27.40
CA LYS A 294 -24.98 2.36 -28.37
C LYS A 294 -23.56 2.03 -27.90
N TRP A 295 -23.30 1.96 -26.58
CA TRP A 295 -22.01 1.53 -26.03
C TRP A 295 -21.67 0.05 -26.30
N ASP A 296 -22.63 -0.76 -26.78
CA ASP A 296 -22.38 -2.15 -27.22
C ASP A 296 -21.88 -2.23 -28.67
N SER A 297 -21.90 -1.12 -29.43
CA SER A 297 -21.43 -1.09 -30.82
C SER A 297 -19.94 -0.75 -30.89
N LEU A 298 -19.14 -1.70 -31.38
CA LEU A 298 -17.70 -1.50 -31.61
C LEU A 298 -17.42 -0.25 -32.45
N ILE A 299 -18.18 -0.03 -33.52
CA ILE A 299 -17.97 1.13 -34.42
C ILE A 299 -18.20 2.44 -33.67
N VAL A 300 -19.29 2.52 -32.90
CA VAL A 300 -19.64 3.74 -32.15
C VAL A 300 -18.59 4.01 -31.07
N VAL A 301 -18.19 3.01 -30.30
CA VAL A 301 -17.19 3.20 -29.22
C VAL A 301 -15.81 3.56 -29.80
N GLU A 302 -15.43 3.01 -30.94
CA GLU A 302 -14.20 3.41 -31.64
C GLU A 302 -14.24 4.87 -32.14
N GLU A 303 -15.39 5.36 -32.58
CA GLU A 303 -15.57 6.77 -32.93
C GLU A 303 -15.44 7.67 -31.70
N VAL A 304 -16.00 7.26 -30.56
CA VAL A 304 -15.82 7.96 -29.27
C VAL A 304 -14.34 8.01 -28.89
N ILE A 305 -13.63 6.88 -28.91
CA ILE A 305 -12.19 6.81 -28.59
C ILE A 305 -11.38 7.68 -29.57
N LYS A 306 -11.72 7.66 -30.85
CA LYS A 306 -11.09 8.51 -31.86
C LYS A 306 -11.30 9.99 -31.56
N CYS A 307 -12.51 10.41 -31.18
CA CYS A 307 -12.77 11.77 -30.73
C CYS A 307 -11.98 12.12 -29.46
N LEU A 308 -11.98 11.25 -28.45
CA LEU A 308 -11.25 11.48 -27.21
C LEU A 308 -9.75 11.68 -27.45
N ARG A 309 -9.17 11.01 -28.45
CA ARG A 309 -7.77 11.19 -28.87
C ARG A 309 -7.47 12.55 -29.50
N THR A 310 -8.48 13.27 -30.00
CA THR A 310 -8.27 14.63 -30.55
C THR A 310 -8.37 15.72 -29.48
N LYS A 311 -8.92 15.42 -28.30
CA LYS A 311 -9.03 16.37 -27.19
C LYS A 311 -7.66 16.63 -26.55
N SER A 312 -7.50 17.80 -25.92
CA SER A 312 -6.32 18.05 -25.08
C SER A 312 -6.43 17.28 -23.76
N GLY A 313 -5.30 16.88 -23.17
CA GLY A 313 -5.30 16.23 -21.85
C GLY A 313 -5.96 17.11 -20.77
N LYS A 314 -5.78 18.44 -20.87
CA LYS A 314 -6.44 19.41 -19.99
C LYS A 314 -7.96 19.35 -20.10
N GLU A 315 -8.51 19.38 -21.32
CA GLU A 315 -9.96 19.30 -21.55
C GLU A 315 -10.56 18.00 -21.00
N LEU A 316 -9.88 16.87 -21.21
CA LEU A 316 -10.30 15.58 -20.66
C LEU A 316 -10.31 15.59 -19.12
N THR A 317 -9.35 16.27 -18.52
CA THR A 317 -9.19 16.35 -17.06
C THR A 317 -10.21 17.30 -16.41
N GLU A 318 -10.61 18.36 -17.11
CA GLU A 318 -11.65 19.29 -16.66
C GLU A 318 -13.05 18.63 -16.58
N ALA A 319 -13.25 17.47 -17.21
CA ALA A 319 -14.46 16.68 -17.07
C ALA A 319 -14.54 15.92 -15.74
N GLN A 320 -13.40 15.57 -15.12
CA GLN A 320 -13.34 14.77 -13.90
C GLN A 320 -14.20 15.34 -12.75
N PRO A 321 -14.06 16.60 -12.31
CA PRO A 321 -14.83 17.08 -11.15
C PRO A 321 -16.33 17.12 -11.44
N LYS A 322 -16.72 17.34 -12.71
CA LYS A 322 -18.13 17.42 -13.12
C LYS A 322 -18.83 16.06 -13.13
N ILE A 323 -18.10 14.99 -13.43
CA ILE A 323 -18.66 13.63 -13.34
C ILE A 323 -18.68 13.13 -11.89
N GLU A 324 -17.71 13.54 -11.07
CA GLU A 324 -17.65 13.25 -9.63
C GLU A 324 -18.83 13.89 -8.89
N GLU A 325 -19.19 15.14 -9.22
CA GLU A 325 -20.41 15.80 -8.72
C GLU A 325 -21.70 15.04 -9.07
N LYS A 326 -21.68 14.22 -10.13
CA LYS A 326 -22.80 13.36 -10.55
C LYS A 326 -22.71 11.94 -9.97
N GLY A 327 -21.72 11.67 -9.10
CA GLY A 327 -21.51 10.39 -8.44
C GLY A 327 -20.67 9.37 -9.23
N HIS A 328 -20.00 9.79 -10.32
CA HIS A 328 -19.10 8.91 -11.07
C HIS A 328 -17.65 9.11 -10.62
N GLN A 329 -16.92 8.03 -10.34
CA GLN A 329 -15.53 8.09 -9.87
C GLN A 329 -14.63 7.14 -10.67
N PHE A 330 -13.41 7.57 -10.96
CA PHE A 330 -12.36 6.69 -11.50
C PHE A 330 -11.54 6.12 -10.36
N ARG A 331 -11.60 4.81 -10.13
CA ARG A 331 -10.87 4.18 -9.02
C ARG A 331 -10.43 2.77 -9.36
N TYR A 332 -9.25 2.38 -8.89
CA TYR A 332 -8.66 1.05 -9.03
C TYR A 332 -8.61 0.53 -10.49
N ALA A 333 -8.04 -0.67 -10.66
CA ALA A 333 -7.93 -1.31 -11.96
C ALA A 333 -9.11 -2.26 -12.20
N ALA A 334 -9.55 -2.38 -13.46
CA ALA A 334 -10.53 -3.36 -13.87
C ALA A 334 -9.89 -4.76 -13.95
N GLN A 335 -10.69 -5.81 -13.74
CA GLN A 335 -10.33 -7.13 -14.23
C GLN A 335 -10.30 -7.09 -15.77
N ASP A 336 -9.17 -7.44 -16.37
CA ASP A 336 -8.98 -7.40 -17.81
C ASP A 336 -8.75 -8.80 -18.41
N SER A 337 -8.71 -8.88 -19.73
CA SER A 337 -8.45 -10.13 -20.44
C SER A 337 -7.75 -9.85 -21.77
N GLY A 338 -7.15 -10.89 -22.36
CA GLY A 338 -6.32 -10.77 -23.56
C GLY A 338 -4.82 -10.86 -23.28
N GLU A 339 -4.00 -10.77 -24.33
CA GLU A 339 -2.55 -11.01 -24.26
C GLU A 339 -1.81 -10.00 -23.37
N ASN A 340 -2.29 -8.76 -23.37
CA ASN A 340 -1.72 -7.67 -22.59
C ASN A 340 -2.28 -7.58 -21.16
N ALA A 341 -3.27 -8.41 -20.78
CA ALA A 341 -3.94 -8.33 -19.49
C ALA A 341 -2.96 -8.34 -18.30
N VAL A 342 -3.19 -7.43 -17.35
CA VAL A 342 -2.39 -7.28 -16.12
C VAL A 342 -3.07 -7.93 -14.91
N LEU A 343 -4.39 -8.08 -14.95
CA LEU A 343 -5.24 -8.66 -13.92
C LEU A 343 -6.24 -9.65 -14.56
N PRO A 344 -5.75 -10.78 -15.11
CA PRO A 344 -6.55 -11.65 -15.99
C PRO A 344 -7.62 -12.51 -15.29
N ARG A 345 -7.69 -12.46 -13.96
CA ARG A 345 -8.49 -13.37 -13.12
C ARG A 345 -9.14 -12.61 -11.97
N SER A 346 -10.05 -13.28 -11.25
CA SER A 346 -10.73 -12.67 -10.10
C SER A 346 -9.72 -12.29 -9.01
N TYR A 347 -10.11 -11.33 -8.16
CA TYR A 347 -9.32 -10.93 -6.99
C TYR A 347 -8.93 -12.14 -6.13
N SER A 348 -9.90 -13.00 -5.78
CA SER A 348 -9.66 -14.16 -4.91
C SER A 348 -8.66 -15.15 -5.50
N GLU A 349 -8.67 -15.37 -6.82
CA GLU A 349 -7.68 -16.23 -7.50
C GLU A 349 -6.29 -15.61 -7.47
N LEU A 350 -6.16 -14.34 -7.87
CA LEU A 350 -4.87 -13.65 -7.90
C LEU A 350 -4.27 -13.52 -6.50
N PHE A 351 -5.08 -13.20 -5.50
CA PHE A 351 -4.66 -13.09 -4.11
C PHE A 351 -4.20 -14.44 -3.54
N ARG A 352 -4.91 -15.53 -3.86
CA ARG A 352 -4.51 -16.89 -3.49
C ARG A 352 -3.19 -17.31 -4.13
N GLU A 353 -2.94 -16.89 -5.37
CA GLU A 353 -1.71 -17.21 -6.11
C GLU A 353 -0.54 -16.25 -5.88
N MET A 354 -0.77 -15.15 -5.16
CA MET A 354 0.28 -14.20 -4.79
C MET A 354 1.43 -14.93 -4.09
N ILE A 355 2.66 -14.68 -4.55
CA ILE A 355 3.87 -15.31 -4.01
C ILE A 355 4.15 -14.80 -2.58
N PRO A 356 4.66 -15.66 -1.68
CA PRO A 356 5.09 -15.21 -0.35
C PRO A 356 6.22 -14.19 -0.52
N THR A 357 5.96 -12.98 -0.03
CA THR A 357 6.84 -11.82 -0.12
C THR A 357 6.91 -11.17 1.26
N PRO A 358 8.11 -10.99 1.85
CA PRO A 358 8.26 -10.30 3.12
C PRO A 358 7.51 -8.97 3.12
N LEU A 359 6.78 -8.70 4.20
CA LEU A 359 5.80 -7.63 4.26
C LEU A 359 5.96 -6.80 5.55
N LEU A 360 5.94 -5.48 5.43
CA LEU A 360 5.68 -4.56 6.54
C LEU A 360 4.36 -3.83 6.26
N THR A 361 3.38 -3.98 7.13
CA THR A 361 2.04 -3.41 6.93
C THR A 361 1.46 -2.92 8.24
N GLY A 362 0.56 -1.96 8.20
CA GLY A 362 -0.06 -1.43 9.40
C GLY A 362 -0.97 -0.25 9.11
N THR A 363 -1.64 0.24 10.14
CA THR A 363 -2.63 1.33 10.06
C THR A 363 -2.31 2.45 11.05
N VAL A 364 -2.97 3.59 10.92
CA VAL A 364 -3.11 4.52 12.06
C VAL A 364 -4.30 4.10 12.91
N SER A 365 -4.33 4.48 14.19
CA SER A 365 -5.39 4.02 15.11
C SER A 365 -6.75 4.70 14.92
N LYS A 366 -6.84 5.75 14.09
CA LYS A 366 -8.08 6.47 13.76
C LYS A 366 -8.11 6.80 12.27
N GLU A 367 -8.21 5.80 11.41
CA GLU A 367 -8.12 5.98 9.95
C GLU A 367 -9.08 7.06 9.41
N TYR A 368 -10.38 6.79 9.36
CA TYR A 368 -11.36 7.74 8.82
C TYR A 368 -12.34 8.25 9.89
N GLN A 369 -12.85 7.32 10.70
CA GLN A 369 -13.94 7.58 11.65
C GLN A 369 -15.20 8.19 11.00
N ASP A 370 -15.45 7.92 9.71
CA ASP A 370 -16.51 8.56 8.92
C ASP A 370 -17.92 8.32 9.50
N SER A 371 -18.12 7.17 10.12
CA SER A 371 -19.33 6.78 10.84
C SER A 371 -19.59 7.56 12.13
N LYS A 372 -18.84 8.63 12.41
CA LYS A 372 -19.16 9.61 13.46
C LYS A 372 -20.51 10.30 13.27
N SER A 373 -21.06 10.33 12.04
CA SER A 373 -22.43 10.80 11.80
C SER A 373 -23.48 10.02 12.62
N ALA A 374 -23.18 8.76 12.95
CA ALA A 374 -24.04 7.90 13.75
C ALA A 374 -23.96 8.18 15.25
N VAL A 375 -23.14 9.12 15.72
CA VAL A 375 -23.00 9.44 17.15
C VAL A 375 -23.75 10.72 17.49
N ILE A 376 -24.75 10.61 18.37
CA ILE A 376 -25.49 11.75 18.91
C ILE A 376 -25.00 12.05 20.32
N LYS A 377 -24.69 13.33 20.57
CA LYS A 377 -24.42 13.84 21.92
C LYS A 377 -25.68 14.49 22.50
N LEU A 378 -26.23 13.88 23.54
CA LEU A 378 -27.40 14.42 24.25
C LEU A 378 -27.03 15.65 25.08
N ALA A 379 -28.03 16.43 25.48
CA ALA A 379 -27.84 17.65 26.27
C ALA A 379 -27.11 17.42 27.61
N ASN A 380 -27.27 16.24 28.21
CA ASN A 380 -26.57 15.84 29.44
C ASN A 380 -25.13 15.34 29.20
N GLY A 381 -24.64 15.38 27.96
CA GLY A 381 -23.30 14.93 27.56
C GLY A 381 -23.19 13.43 27.24
N THR A 382 -24.23 12.63 27.44
CA THR A 382 -24.24 11.20 27.10
C THR A 382 -24.16 11.01 25.60
N LEU A 383 -23.32 10.08 25.15
CA LEU A 383 -23.26 9.66 23.75
C LEU A 383 -24.20 8.48 23.52
N ILE A 384 -24.96 8.52 22.43
CA ILE A 384 -25.79 7.42 21.94
C ILE A 384 -25.54 7.21 20.45
N THR A 385 -25.88 6.02 19.97
CA THR A 385 -25.82 5.69 18.55
C THR A 385 -27.18 5.95 17.91
N ASP A 386 -27.21 6.73 16.83
CA ASP A 386 -28.35 6.87 15.94
C ASP A 386 -28.55 5.55 15.19
N LYS A 387 -29.74 4.96 15.33
CA LYS A 387 -30.05 3.66 14.74
C LYS A 387 -30.20 3.71 13.22
N ASP A 388 -30.69 4.81 12.66
CA ASP A 388 -30.91 4.96 11.23
C ASP A 388 -29.58 5.20 10.51
N GLU A 389 -28.68 5.98 11.10
CA GLU A 389 -27.31 6.12 10.60
C GLU A 389 -26.52 4.81 10.75
N LEU A 390 -26.62 4.13 11.90
CA LEU A 390 -26.00 2.81 12.08
C LEU A 390 -26.49 1.81 11.02
N ARG A 391 -27.78 1.83 10.68
CA ARG A 391 -28.35 0.98 9.62
C ARG A 391 -27.69 1.24 8.27
N LYS A 392 -27.47 2.51 7.90
CA LYS A 392 -26.82 2.90 6.65
C LYS A 392 -25.37 2.40 6.59
N TRP A 393 -24.59 2.68 7.64
CA TRP A 393 -23.20 2.25 7.75
C TRP A 393 -23.06 0.72 7.79
N THR A 394 -24.00 0.03 8.44
CA THR A 394 -24.07 -1.44 8.43
C THR A 394 -24.22 -1.99 7.01
N LEU A 395 -25.15 -1.44 6.23
CA LEU A 395 -25.38 -1.88 4.85
C LEU A 395 -24.18 -1.59 3.94
N GLN A 396 -23.55 -0.43 4.12
CA GLN A 396 -22.34 -0.08 3.38
C GLN A 396 -21.17 -1.02 3.72
N ALA A 397 -20.92 -1.27 5.00
CA ALA A 397 -19.86 -2.18 5.44
C ALA A 397 -20.07 -3.61 4.93
N LEU A 398 -21.31 -4.12 5.01
CA LEU A 398 -21.66 -5.44 4.48
C LEU A 398 -21.49 -5.53 2.96
N THR A 399 -21.88 -4.50 2.22
CA THR A 399 -21.67 -4.42 0.77
C THR A 399 -20.17 -4.43 0.44
N LYS A 400 -19.36 -3.69 1.20
CA LYS A 400 -17.91 -3.61 1.04
C LYS A 400 -17.19 -4.94 1.22
N VAL A 401 -17.65 -5.78 2.15
CA VAL A 401 -17.12 -7.13 2.35
C VAL A 401 -17.86 -8.22 1.53
N GLU A 402 -18.56 -7.81 0.45
CA GLU A 402 -19.22 -8.66 -0.55
C GLU A 402 -20.47 -9.42 -0.04
N TYR A 403 -21.25 -8.84 0.89
CA TYR A 403 -22.61 -9.29 1.23
C TYR A 403 -23.65 -8.32 0.67
N LEU A 404 -23.90 -8.39 -0.64
CA LEU A 404 -24.78 -7.45 -1.36
C LEU A 404 -26.27 -7.54 -0.97
N THR A 405 -26.74 -8.71 -0.57
CA THR A 405 -28.12 -8.94 -0.12
C THR A 405 -28.09 -9.54 1.28
N PRO A 406 -27.65 -8.79 2.29
CA PRO A 406 -27.48 -9.34 3.62
C PRO A 406 -28.85 -9.67 4.22
N ASP A 407 -28.98 -10.84 4.84
CA ASP A 407 -30.22 -11.23 5.51
C ASP A 407 -30.42 -10.44 6.83
N ASN A 408 -31.65 -10.46 7.35
CA ASN A 408 -31.97 -9.74 8.59
C ASN A 408 -31.11 -10.17 9.78
N ARG A 409 -30.58 -11.40 9.79
CA ARG A 409 -29.71 -11.90 10.87
C ARG A 409 -28.35 -11.24 10.81
N THR A 410 -27.75 -11.21 9.62
CA THR A 410 -26.44 -10.60 9.33
C THR A 410 -26.46 -9.10 9.66
N ILE A 411 -27.52 -8.43 9.22
CA ILE A 411 -27.83 -7.04 9.55
C ILE A 411 -27.91 -6.84 11.07
N TYR A 412 -28.79 -7.60 11.73
CA TYR A 412 -29.05 -7.43 13.15
C TYR A 412 -27.79 -7.65 13.99
N LEU A 413 -26.96 -8.63 13.62
CA LEU A 413 -25.72 -8.90 14.32
C LEU A 413 -24.69 -7.79 14.14
N THR A 414 -24.61 -7.21 12.95
CA THR A 414 -23.74 -6.06 12.68
C THR A 414 -24.20 -4.84 13.47
N GLU A 415 -25.49 -4.52 13.45
CA GLU A 415 -26.04 -3.42 14.26
C GLU A 415 -25.82 -3.66 15.76
N LYS A 416 -25.95 -4.90 16.22
CA LYS A 416 -25.68 -5.26 17.61
C LYS A 416 -24.21 -5.09 17.97
N GLU A 417 -23.30 -5.50 17.11
CA GLU A 417 -21.85 -5.40 17.31
C GLU A 417 -21.40 -3.93 17.39
N TYR A 418 -22.01 -3.07 16.57
CA TYR A 418 -21.68 -1.65 16.46
C TYR A 418 -22.67 -0.74 17.20
N ALA A 419 -23.50 -1.25 18.11
CA ALA A 419 -24.50 -0.47 18.83
C ALA A 419 -23.89 0.59 19.77
N SER A 420 -22.63 0.43 20.17
CA SER A 420 -21.93 1.38 21.05
C SER A 420 -21.46 2.63 20.27
N PRO A 421 -21.69 3.85 20.78
CA PRO A 421 -21.22 5.08 20.12
C PRO A 421 -19.69 5.16 20.05
N HIS A 422 -18.97 4.39 20.86
CA HIS A 422 -17.51 4.31 20.83
C HIS A 422 -16.98 3.34 19.77
N LYS A 423 -17.84 2.45 19.25
CA LYS A 423 -17.47 1.44 18.27
C LYS A 423 -18.02 1.72 16.90
N VAL A 424 -19.25 2.27 16.80
CA VAL A 424 -19.87 2.62 15.51
C VAL A 424 -18.96 3.48 14.66
N ILE A 425 -18.20 4.40 15.27
CA ILE A 425 -17.27 5.28 14.56
C ILE A 425 -16.20 4.53 13.77
N HIS A 426 -15.89 3.28 14.11
CA HIS A 426 -14.86 2.46 13.47
C HIS A 426 -15.42 1.41 12.50
N ILE A 427 -16.73 1.31 12.28
CA ILE A 427 -17.30 0.25 11.42
C ILE A 427 -16.70 0.27 10.01
N TYR A 428 -16.46 1.46 9.46
CA TYR A 428 -15.86 1.61 8.14
C TYR A 428 -14.33 1.44 8.17
N ASP A 429 -13.65 1.94 9.22
CA ASP A 429 -12.21 1.68 9.43
C ASP A 429 -11.92 0.16 9.48
N ASP A 430 -12.78 -0.60 10.17
CA ASP A 430 -12.66 -2.04 10.33
C ASP A 430 -12.66 -2.75 8.97
N VAL A 431 -13.64 -2.46 8.11
CA VAL A 431 -13.79 -3.15 6.81
C VAL A 431 -12.91 -2.59 5.70
N GLU A 432 -12.50 -1.32 5.78
CA GLU A 432 -11.69 -0.69 4.72
C GLU A 432 -10.19 -0.76 5.00
N MET A 433 -9.78 -0.79 6.28
CA MET A 433 -8.37 -0.69 6.67
C MET A 433 -7.91 -1.82 7.58
N TYR A 434 -8.50 -1.98 8.77
CA TYR A 434 -7.95 -2.86 9.81
C TYR A 434 -8.01 -4.34 9.42
N VAL A 435 -9.19 -4.85 9.09
CA VAL A 435 -9.38 -6.26 8.69
C VAL A 435 -8.60 -6.58 7.41
N PRO A 436 -8.69 -5.78 6.32
CA PRO A 436 -7.89 -6.02 5.12
C PRO A 436 -6.38 -6.04 5.36
N THR A 437 -5.88 -5.16 6.25
CA THR A 437 -4.44 -5.08 6.59
C THR A 437 -3.99 -6.34 7.32
N PHE A 438 -4.80 -6.83 8.27
CA PHE A 438 -4.55 -8.09 8.94
C PHE A 438 -4.62 -9.27 7.97
N ASP A 439 -5.62 -9.32 7.08
CA ASP A 439 -5.77 -10.35 6.04
C ASP A 439 -4.52 -10.47 5.17
N LEU A 440 -4.00 -9.33 4.70
CA LEU A 440 -2.79 -9.32 3.88
C LEU A 440 -1.60 -9.90 4.64
N ALA A 441 -1.39 -9.47 5.89
CA ALA A 441 -0.32 -9.96 6.76
C ALA A 441 -0.45 -11.47 7.03
N LEU A 442 -1.64 -11.90 7.44
CA LEU A 442 -1.96 -13.29 7.73
C LEU A 442 -1.71 -14.18 6.51
N GLN A 443 -2.20 -13.79 5.33
CA GLN A 443 -2.06 -14.61 4.12
C GLN A 443 -0.61 -14.72 3.66
N GLN A 444 0.20 -13.68 3.81
CA GLN A 444 1.64 -13.76 3.53
C GLN A 444 2.35 -14.66 4.55
N THR A 445 2.02 -14.54 5.84
CA THR A 445 2.56 -15.39 6.91
C THR A 445 2.23 -16.86 6.69
N LEU A 446 0.97 -17.20 6.41
CA LEU A 446 0.54 -18.58 6.17
C LEU A 446 1.20 -19.21 4.94
N LYS A 447 1.66 -18.39 3.99
CA LYS A 447 2.44 -18.81 2.81
C LYS A 447 3.95 -18.90 3.08
N GLY A 448 4.41 -18.56 4.28
CA GLY A 448 5.80 -18.66 4.73
C GLY A 448 6.65 -17.40 4.54
N ALA A 449 6.04 -16.23 4.31
CA ALA A 449 6.75 -14.95 4.35
C ALA A 449 6.76 -14.35 5.76
N ASP A 450 7.85 -13.66 6.11
CA ASP A 450 7.90 -12.85 7.32
C ASP A 450 7.06 -11.58 7.11
N SER A 451 5.93 -11.49 7.81
CA SER A 451 5.06 -10.30 7.82
C SER A 451 5.18 -9.58 9.16
N PHE A 452 5.34 -8.26 9.14
CA PHE A 452 5.41 -7.43 10.33
C PHE A 452 4.23 -6.46 10.34
N LEU A 453 3.44 -6.53 11.41
CA LEU A 453 2.23 -5.72 11.58
C LEU A 453 2.48 -4.59 12.58
N TYR A 454 1.98 -3.38 12.29
CA TYR A 454 2.01 -2.26 13.21
C TYR A 454 0.69 -1.50 13.31
N GLU A 455 0.57 -0.72 14.38
CA GLU A 455 -0.44 0.33 14.53
C GLU A 455 0.28 1.62 14.94
N TYR A 456 0.08 2.71 14.21
CA TYR A 456 0.61 4.02 14.54
C TYR A 456 -0.40 4.76 15.42
N THR A 457 -0.01 5.10 16.64
CA THR A 457 -0.92 5.63 17.66
C THR A 457 -0.57 7.04 18.13
N TYR A 458 0.55 7.61 17.69
CA TYR A 458 1.02 8.92 18.16
C TYR A 458 0.06 10.05 17.74
N PRO A 459 -0.66 10.69 18.69
CA PRO A 459 -1.69 11.66 18.36
C PRO A 459 -1.15 13.09 18.23
N ASP A 460 -0.01 13.39 18.85
CA ASP A 460 0.46 14.76 19.10
C ASP A 460 1.29 15.35 17.96
N ILE A 461 0.78 15.26 16.73
CA ILE A 461 1.43 15.79 15.53
C ILE A 461 1.40 17.33 15.47
N GLY A 462 0.38 17.96 16.07
CA GLY A 462 0.29 19.41 16.23
C GLY A 462 0.58 20.19 14.93
N LYS A 463 1.52 21.15 15.00
CA LYS A 463 1.91 22.01 13.87
C LYS A 463 2.83 21.33 12.85
N ALA A 464 3.28 20.10 13.11
CA ALA A 464 4.07 19.34 12.14
C ALA A 464 3.21 18.86 10.96
N TYR A 465 1.88 18.88 11.08
CA TYR A 465 0.93 18.59 10.01
C TYR A 465 0.16 19.85 9.58
N ASP A 466 0.15 20.13 8.28
CA ASP A 466 -0.52 21.28 7.69
C ASP A 466 -1.08 20.94 6.30
N ARG A 467 -2.41 20.92 6.17
CA ARG A 467 -3.13 20.71 4.90
C ARG A 467 -3.42 22.00 4.13
N GLY A 468 -2.85 23.12 4.57
CA GLY A 468 -3.02 24.42 3.96
C GLY A 468 -4.31 25.13 4.36
N PRO A 469 -4.48 26.39 3.92
CA PRO A 469 -5.53 27.28 4.42
C PRO A 469 -6.94 26.95 3.91
N LEU A 470 -7.04 26.15 2.85
CA LEU A 470 -8.32 25.80 2.22
C LEU A 470 -9.01 24.59 2.86
N MET A 471 -8.31 23.88 3.75
CA MET A 471 -8.83 22.73 4.46
C MET A 471 -8.93 23.02 5.96
N ALA A 472 -10.04 22.59 6.58
CA ALA A 472 -10.15 22.65 8.03
C ALA A 472 -9.07 21.76 8.68
N PRO A 473 -8.46 22.23 9.79
CA PRO A 473 -7.62 21.38 10.63
C PRO A 473 -8.39 20.13 11.04
N ILE A 474 -7.68 19.00 11.12
CA ILE A 474 -8.22 17.77 11.71
C ILE A 474 -8.38 18.02 13.21
N ASP A 475 -9.51 17.63 13.79
CA ASP A 475 -9.72 17.72 15.24
C ASP A 475 -8.67 16.84 15.92
N GLN A 476 -7.98 17.36 16.94
CA GLN A 476 -6.94 16.60 17.65
C GLN A 476 -7.47 15.29 18.24
N ARG A 477 -8.77 15.20 18.52
CA ARG A 477 -9.43 13.97 18.99
C ARG A 477 -9.49 12.87 17.92
N GLU A 478 -9.36 13.24 16.66
CA GLU A 478 -9.33 12.34 15.49
C GLU A 478 -7.88 11.99 15.09
N SER A 479 -6.86 12.58 15.73
CA SER A 479 -5.45 12.22 15.50
C SER A 479 -5.05 10.92 16.24
N PRO A 480 -4.19 10.06 15.65
CA PRO A 480 -3.66 10.13 14.29
C PRO A 480 -4.70 9.71 13.23
N HIS A 481 -5.01 10.62 12.32
CA HIS A 481 -5.93 10.44 11.20
C HIS A 481 -5.18 9.93 9.97
N HIS A 482 -5.87 9.21 9.07
CA HIS A 482 -5.33 8.71 7.80
C HIS A 482 -4.37 9.71 7.12
N ALA A 483 -3.18 9.21 6.76
CA ALA A 483 -2.07 9.93 6.14
C ALA A 483 -1.29 10.94 7.00
N GLN A 484 -1.66 11.20 8.26
CA GLN A 484 -0.93 12.16 9.10
C GLN A 484 0.53 11.75 9.33
N GLU A 485 0.80 10.45 9.47
CA GLU A 485 2.13 9.89 9.70
C GLU A 485 3.08 10.08 8.50
N LEU A 486 2.54 10.31 7.29
CA LEU A 486 3.33 10.62 6.10
C LEU A 486 4.04 11.97 6.18
N ALA A 487 3.60 12.88 7.04
CA ALA A 487 4.34 14.12 7.29
C ALA A 487 5.75 13.82 7.82
N TYR A 488 5.91 12.78 8.66
CA TYR A 488 7.20 12.35 9.17
C TYR A 488 7.99 11.48 8.18
N LEU A 489 7.33 10.80 7.23
CA LEU A 489 8.02 9.87 6.34
C LEU A 489 8.43 10.48 5.00
N LEU A 490 7.53 11.21 4.34
CA LEU A 490 7.71 11.74 2.98
C LEU A 490 7.51 13.26 2.89
N GLY A 491 7.20 13.90 4.02
CA GLY A 491 6.94 15.33 4.10
C GLY A 491 5.62 15.74 3.45
N GLN A 492 4.69 14.79 3.25
CA GLN A 492 3.35 15.10 2.76
C GLN A 492 2.61 15.91 3.83
N HIS A 493 2.11 17.09 3.46
CA HIS A 493 1.49 18.03 4.41
C HIS A 493 2.40 18.37 5.62
N ALA A 494 3.73 18.32 5.46
CA ALA A 494 4.64 18.69 6.54
C ALA A 494 4.61 20.20 6.79
N GLY A 495 4.16 20.57 7.99
CA GLY A 495 4.13 21.93 8.51
C GLY A 495 5.45 22.33 9.17
N THR A 496 5.35 22.95 10.35
CA THR A 496 6.51 23.43 11.11
C THR A 496 6.97 22.38 12.11
N PHE A 497 8.20 21.90 11.95
CA PHE A 497 8.78 20.86 12.81
C PHE A 497 9.51 21.49 14.01
N THR A 498 9.25 20.96 15.19
CA THR A 498 10.03 21.20 16.41
C THR A 498 11.23 20.23 16.47
N PRO A 499 12.19 20.41 17.41
CA PRO A 499 13.24 19.41 17.62
C PRO A 499 12.71 18.00 17.93
N LYS A 500 11.57 17.89 18.64
CA LYS A 500 10.87 16.62 18.89
C LYS A 500 10.41 15.98 17.59
N ASP A 501 9.80 16.76 16.70
CA ASP A 501 9.33 16.29 15.40
C ASP A 501 10.47 15.76 14.52
N HIS A 502 11.65 16.39 14.55
CA HIS A 502 12.83 15.88 13.86
C HIS A 502 13.32 14.54 14.42
N GLN A 503 13.20 14.31 15.73
CA GLN A 503 13.52 13.02 16.34
C GLN A 503 12.49 11.95 15.94
N ILE A 504 11.19 12.27 16.01
CA ILE A 504 10.11 11.38 15.56
C ILE A 504 10.30 11.01 14.09
N LYS A 505 10.60 11.98 13.23
CA LYS A 505 10.94 11.78 11.81
C LYS A 505 12.02 10.71 11.63
N TYR A 506 13.12 10.83 12.38
CA TYR A 506 14.24 9.90 12.32
C TYR A 506 13.85 8.51 12.82
N LEU A 507 13.18 8.42 13.99
CA LEU A 507 12.78 7.16 14.62
C LEU A 507 11.77 6.40 13.76
N TYR A 508 10.73 7.09 13.28
CA TYR A 508 9.68 6.49 12.46
C TYR A 508 10.24 5.94 11.14
N SER A 509 11.01 6.76 10.42
CA SER A 509 11.62 6.32 9.15
C SER A 509 12.63 5.19 9.31
N GLN A 510 13.23 5.02 10.50
CA GLN A 510 14.21 3.96 10.75
C GLN A 510 13.58 2.56 10.62
N PHE A 511 12.33 2.36 11.04
CA PHE A 511 11.64 1.07 10.90
C PHE A 511 11.55 0.65 9.43
N PHE A 512 11.19 1.59 8.55
CA PHE A 512 11.11 1.34 7.11
C PHE A 512 12.48 1.07 6.49
N VAL A 513 13.50 1.86 6.87
CA VAL A 513 14.87 1.67 6.37
C VAL A 513 15.44 0.32 6.78
N ASN A 514 15.20 -0.11 8.02
CA ASN A 514 15.62 -1.44 8.48
C ASN A 514 14.93 -2.53 7.67
N PHE A 515 13.61 -2.41 7.47
CA PHE A 515 12.87 -3.39 6.67
C PHE A 515 13.34 -3.46 5.21
N ILE A 516 13.53 -2.30 4.55
CA ILE A 516 14.02 -2.21 3.16
C ILE A 516 15.41 -2.86 3.01
N ASN A 517 16.28 -2.69 4.00
CA ASN A 517 17.62 -3.27 3.94
C ASN A 517 17.62 -4.77 4.32
N ASP A 518 16.99 -5.10 5.44
CA ASP A 518 17.25 -6.37 6.14
C ASP A 518 16.04 -7.30 6.15
N GLY A 519 14.88 -6.84 5.67
CA GLY A 519 13.62 -7.58 5.74
C GLY A 519 13.03 -7.65 7.15
N ASN A 520 13.57 -6.87 8.09
CA ASN A 520 13.10 -6.81 9.47
C ASN A 520 13.08 -5.35 9.94
N PRO A 521 11.94 -4.81 10.42
CA PRO A 521 11.84 -3.43 10.87
C PRO A 521 12.48 -3.18 12.24
N ALA A 522 12.80 -4.24 13.01
CA ALA A 522 13.31 -4.14 14.36
C ALA A 522 14.58 -3.27 14.45
N SER A 523 14.81 -2.67 15.61
CA SER A 523 16.07 -2.01 15.94
C SER A 523 16.87 -2.85 16.94
N PRO A 524 18.19 -2.65 17.08
CA PRO A 524 19.00 -3.41 18.05
C PRO A 524 18.45 -3.38 19.49
N ASN A 525 17.77 -2.29 19.86
CA ASN A 525 17.24 -2.08 21.21
C ASN A 525 15.74 -2.34 21.32
N GLN A 526 15.07 -2.71 20.22
CA GLN A 526 13.63 -2.93 20.20
C GLN A 526 13.27 -4.05 19.24
N LYS A 527 12.93 -5.19 19.83
CA LYS A 527 12.50 -6.39 19.09
C LYS A 527 11.14 -6.14 18.45
N TRP A 528 10.97 -6.72 17.28
CA TRP A 528 9.72 -6.78 16.54
C TRP A 528 9.72 -8.13 15.84
N HIS A 529 8.82 -9.03 16.24
CA HIS A 529 8.76 -10.37 15.66
C HIS A 529 7.82 -10.39 14.45
N PRO A 530 8.03 -11.32 13.50
CA PRO A 530 7.02 -11.59 12.49
C PRO A 530 5.67 -11.96 13.13
N LEU A 531 4.59 -11.75 12.39
CA LEU A 531 3.23 -12.05 12.80
C LEU A 531 3.10 -13.54 13.12
N ASP A 532 2.71 -13.82 14.35
CA ASP A 532 2.16 -15.05 14.85
C ASP A 532 0.63 -15.02 14.63
N PRO A 533 0.08 -15.91 13.78
CA PRO A 533 -1.35 -15.95 13.50
C PRO A 533 -2.27 -16.16 14.71
N GLU A 534 -1.79 -16.87 15.75
CA GLU A 534 -2.60 -17.14 16.95
C GLU A 534 -2.64 -15.93 17.87
N MET A 535 -1.48 -15.30 18.07
CA MET A 535 -1.33 -14.15 18.97
C MET A 535 -1.82 -12.85 18.33
N LYS A 536 -1.81 -12.76 16.99
CA LYS A 536 -2.07 -11.54 16.23
C LYS A 536 -1.20 -10.40 16.74
N ASN A 537 0.08 -10.68 16.98
CA ASN A 537 1.01 -9.69 17.50
C ASN A 537 1.23 -8.57 16.48
N TYR A 538 1.40 -7.37 17.02
CA TYR A 538 1.68 -6.17 16.26
C TYR A 538 2.47 -5.19 17.10
N PHE A 539 3.12 -4.25 16.43
CA PHE A 539 3.96 -3.26 17.06
C PHE A 539 3.23 -1.92 17.17
N ILE A 540 3.18 -1.36 18.37
CA ILE A 540 2.64 -0.02 18.59
C ILE A 540 3.74 1.00 18.28
N ILE A 541 3.55 1.79 17.23
CA ILE A 541 4.38 2.94 16.90
C ILE A 541 3.79 4.18 17.56
N ASP A 542 4.43 4.58 18.66
CA ASP A 542 4.11 5.77 19.42
C ASP A 542 5.39 6.50 19.85
N PHE A 543 5.28 7.75 20.25
CA PHE A 543 6.38 8.60 20.70
C PHE A 543 6.01 9.36 21.97
N PRO A 544 5.71 8.66 23.08
CA PRO A 544 5.35 9.30 24.34
C PRO A 544 6.52 10.10 24.88
N ASP A 545 6.23 11.29 25.42
CA ASP A 545 7.22 12.09 26.13
C ASP A 545 7.62 11.45 27.47
N PRO A 546 8.85 11.67 27.95
CA PRO A 546 9.93 12.44 27.30
C PRO A 546 10.85 11.58 26.41
N ASP A 547 10.73 10.25 26.48
CA ASP A 547 11.75 9.34 25.93
C ASP A 547 11.58 9.05 24.43
N LEU A 548 10.42 9.36 23.85
CA LEU A 548 10.04 9.08 22.46
C LEU A 548 10.25 7.62 22.06
N LYS A 549 10.15 6.72 23.03
CA LYS A 549 10.35 5.29 22.85
C LYS A 549 9.00 4.62 22.66
N SER A 550 8.81 4.00 21.51
CA SER A 550 7.58 3.25 21.24
C SER A 550 7.38 2.12 22.25
N PRO A 551 6.14 1.83 22.70
CA PRO A 551 5.85 0.77 23.66
C PRO A 551 6.35 -0.61 23.23
N GLY A 552 6.39 -0.87 21.92
CA GLY A 552 6.85 -2.12 21.32
C GLY A 552 5.71 -3.05 20.95
N GLU A 553 5.99 -4.35 20.96
CA GLU A 553 5.06 -5.40 20.54
C GLU A 553 3.99 -5.68 21.61
N THR A 554 2.76 -5.86 21.14
CA THR A 554 1.61 -6.35 21.90
C THR A 554 0.83 -7.37 21.06
N ASN A 555 -0.27 -7.89 21.58
CA ASN A 555 -1.08 -8.91 20.94
C ASN A 555 -2.48 -8.42 20.61
N GLY A 556 -3.13 -9.12 19.69
CA GLY A 556 -4.55 -8.97 19.44
C GLY A 556 -4.95 -7.84 18.51
N TYR A 557 -4.14 -7.52 17.48
CA TYR A 557 -4.45 -6.48 16.48
C TYR A 557 -5.91 -6.54 16.01
N HIS A 558 -6.70 -5.52 16.37
CA HIS A 558 -8.14 -5.39 16.09
C HIS A 558 -8.94 -6.72 16.20
N SER A 559 -8.62 -7.56 17.20
CA SER A 559 -9.09 -8.96 17.23
C SER A 559 -10.60 -9.11 17.19
N GLN A 560 -11.33 -8.20 17.83
CA GLN A 560 -12.79 -8.21 17.84
C GLN A 560 -13.36 -7.97 16.43
N ALA A 561 -12.81 -6.99 15.70
CA ALA A 561 -13.23 -6.70 14.32
C ALA A 561 -12.85 -7.84 13.37
N VAL A 562 -11.63 -8.36 13.46
CA VAL A 562 -11.15 -9.52 12.68
C VAL A 562 -12.03 -10.74 12.93
N GLU A 563 -12.30 -11.08 14.19
CA GLU A 563 -13.18 -12.21 14.52
C GLU A 563 -14.62 -11.98 14.02
N PHE A 564 -15.12 -10.75 14.12
CA PHE A 564 -16.45 -10.43 13.66
C PHE A 564 -16.59 -10.57 12.13
N TRP A 565 -15.71 -9.92 11.37
CA TRP A 565 -15.82 -9.83 9.91
C TRP A 565 -15.31 -11.07 9.16
N ASP A 566 -14.26 -11.73 9.64
CA ASP A 566 -13.67 -12.89 8.93
C ASP A 566 -14.23 -14.24 9.39
N PHE A 567 -14.94 -14.26 10.52
CA PHE A 567 -15.38 -15.53 11.11
C PHE A 567 -16.85 -15.55 11.52
N ILE A 568 -17.33 -14.60 12.32
CA ILE A 568 -18.73 -14.59 12.78
C ILE A 568 -19.67 -14.34 11.60
N ILE A 569 -19.45 -13.26 10.86
CA ILE A 569 -20.30 -12.89 9.72
C ILE A 569 -20.34 -13.99 8.65
N PRO A 570 -19.21 -14.53 8.14
CA PRO A 570 -19.24 -15.59 7.13
C PRO A 570 -19.93 -16.89 7.58
N ARG A 571 -19.87 -17.23 8.87
CA ARG A 571 -20.57 -18.42 9.40
C ARG A 571 -22.09 -18.28 9.40
N ILE A 572 -22.59 -17.05 9.52
CA ILE A 572 -24.01 -16.77 9.70
C ILE A 572 -24.65 -16.34 8.37
N ALA A 573 -23.97 -15.44 7.66
CA ALA A 573 -24.37 -14.96 6.34
C ALA A 573 -24.20 -16.03 5.26
N GLY A 574 -23.30 -17.00 5.48
CA GLY A 574 -22.94 -18.00 4.49
C GLY A 574 -21.91 -17.46 3.49
N PRO A 575 -21.86 -18.00 2.26
CA PRO A 575 -20.86 -17.58 1.27
C PRO A 575 -21.06 -16.11 0.87
N LYS A 576 -19.95 -15.39 0.69
CA LYS A 576 -19.94 -14.04 0.09
C LYS A 576 -20.63 -14.07 -1.27
N THR A 577 -21.34 -12.99 -1.60
CA THR A 577 -21.94 -12.75 -2.91
C THR A 577 -20.94 -11.99 -3.77
N PRO A 578 -20.32 -12.62 -4.78
CA PRO A 578 -19.31 -11.95 -5.57
C PRO A 578 -19.89 -10.71 -6.26
N ILE A 579 -19.09 -9.65 -6.30
CA ILE A 579 -19.41 -8.46 -7.08
C ILE A 579 -18.97 -8.71 -8.52
N PHE A 580 -19.90 -8.55 -9.46
CA PHE A 580 -19.64 -8.80 -10.89
C PHE A 580 -19.67 -7.54 -11.73
N THR A 581 -20.39 -6.51 -11.28
CA THR A 581 -20.56 -5.25 -12.00
C THR A 581 -20.18 -4.04 -11.15
N GLU A 582 -19.80 -2.95 -11.81
CA GLU A 582 -19.43 -1.68 -11.18
C GLU A 582 -20.58 -1.13 -10.33
N SER A 583 -21.83 -1.25 -10.81
CA SER A 583 -23.03 -0.79 -10.10
C SER A 583 -23.29 -1.48 -8.77
N GLN A 584 -22.65 -2.63 -8.51
CA GLN A 584 -22.75 -3.39 -7.27
C GLN A 584 -21.66 -3.00 -6.27
N LEU A 585 -20.64 -2.26 -6.69
CA LEU A 585 -19.60 -1.80 -5.79
C LEU A 585 -20.20 -0.85 -4.76
N PRO A 586 -19.75 -0.91 -3.50
CA PRO A 586 -20.17 0.05 -2.50
C PRO A 586 -19.81 1.46 -2.95
N TYR A 587 -20.73 2.40 -2.76
CA TYR A 587 -20.39 3.81 -2.78
C TYR A 587 -19.46 4.09 -1.60
N ASP A 588 -18.27 4.62 -1.86
CA ASP A 588 -17.33 4.99 -0.81
C ASP A 588 -17.69 6.39 -0.31
N PRO A 589 -18.12 6.54 0.95
CA PRO A 589 -18.49 7.83 1.51
C PRO A 589 -17.25 8.65 1.84
N ILE A 590 -16.41 8.96 0.86
CA ILE A 590 -15.39 10.00 1.03
C ILE A 590 -16.16 11.31 1.27
N PRO A 591 -15.73 12.18 2.21
CA PRO A 591 -16.47 13.39 2.50
C PRO A 591 -16.52 14.28 1.27
N THR A 592 -17.64 14.21 0.54
CA THR A 592 -18.10 15.33 -0.27
C THR A 592 -18.12 16.50 0.68
N LYS A 593 -17.25 17.49 0.43
CA LYS A 593 -17.27 18.84 1.02
C LYS A 593 -18.66 19.12 1.56
N ASN A 594 -18.81 19.23 2.89
CA ASN A 594 -19.97 19.79 3.58
C ASN A 594 -21.05 20.28 2.61
N GLN A 595 -21.94 19.38 2.16
CA GLN A 595 -23.00 19.76 1.22
C GLN A 595 -24.05 20.68 1.87
N ASN A 596 -23.80 21.19 3.09
CA ASN A 596 -24.71 22.09 3.80
C ASN A 596 -24.12 23.46 4.20
N ASN A 597 -22.92 23.88 3.77
CA ASN A 597 -22.39 25.21 4.17
C ASN A 597 -21.91 26.12 3.02
N MET A 598 -22.33 25.87 1.77
CA MET A 598 -22.11 26.81 0.65
C MET A 598 -23.36 27.01 -0.22
N ALA A 599 -24.52 27.13 0.41
CA ALA A 599 -25.73 27.63 -0.26
C ALA A 599 -26.69 28.19 0.79
N LEU A 600 -26.39 29.36 1.36
CA LEU A 600 -27.34 30.27 2.04
C LEU A 600 -26.61 31.57 2.41
N MET A 601 -26.14 32.31 1.40
CA MET A 601 -25.97 33.76 1.51
C MET A 601 -26.58 34.40 0.26
N ALA A 602 -27.89 34.30 0.18
CA ALA A 602 -28.73 35.22 -0.55
C ALA A 602 -29.95 35.45 0.33
N GLU A 603 -29.97 36.60 1.00
CA GLU A 603 -31.19 37.08 1.66
C GLU A 603 -32.32 37.16 0.64
N PRO A 604 -33.55 36.90 1.08
CA PRO A 604 -34.57 37.92 0.89
C PRO A 604 -35.23 38.26 2.22
N VAL A 605 -35.20 39.55 2.53
CA VAL A 605 -36.25 40.25 3.26
C VAL A 605 -37.60 39.83 2.68
N ILE A 606 -38.56 39.41 3.52
CA ILE A 606 -40.00 39.72 3.40
C ILE A 606 -40.73 39.35 4.71
N ASN A 607 -41.57 40.29 5.12
CA ASN A 607 -42.58 40.25 6.19
C ASN A 607 -43.58 39.08 6.09
N GLY A 608 -44.20 38.76 7.24
CA GLY A 608 -45.64 38.44 7.27
C GLY A 608 -46.04 37.02 7.70
N THR A 609 -46.54 36.94 8.92
CA THR A 609 -47.72 36.18 9.40
C THR A 609 -48.23 34.97 8.60
N GLY A 610 -48.40 33.84 9.28
CA GLY A 610 -49.32 32.78 8.86
C GLY A 610 -49.12 31.45 9.58
N ILE A 611 -49.93 31.20 10.61
CA ILE A 611 -50.13 29.90 11.26
C ILE A 611 -51.09 29.08 10.40
N GLU A 612 -50.84 27.79 10.17
CA GLU A 612 -51.92 26.80 10.02
C GLU A 612 -51.46 25.36 10.30
N HIS A 613 -52.38 24.60 10.90
CA HIS A 613 -52.27 23.27 11.50
C HIS A 613 -52.64 22.13 10.51
N ILE A 614 -52.56 20.89 11.03
CA ILE A 614 -53.23 19.62 10.64
C ILE A 614 -52.29 18.64 9.91
N GLY A 615 -52.14 17.37 10.29
CA GLY A 615 -52.83 16.56 11.30
C GLY A 615 -52.30 15.11 11.31
N GLU A 616 -52.54 14.42 12.42
CA GLU A 616 -52.22 13.02 12.69
C GLU A 616 -53.09 12.04 11.87
N ASN A 617 -52.52 10.87 11.53
CA ASN A 617 -53.27 9.61 11.63
C ASN A 617 -52.40 8.35 11.59
N ASN A 618 -52.40 7.65 12.73
CA ASN A 618 -52.53 6.19 12.95
C ASN A 618 -51.88 5.18 11.98
N ASN A 619 -50.96 4.37 12.53
CA ASN A 619 -51.08 2.91 12.37
C ASN A 619 -50.47 2.11 13.54
N LYS A 620 -51.21 1.07 13.91
CA LYS A 620 -51.08 0.23 15.11
C LYS A 620 -49.83 -0.64 15.13
N VAL A 621 -49.18 -0.68 16.28
CA VAL A 621 -48.16 -1.66 16.67
C VAL A 621 -48.85 -3.00 16.97
N VAL A 622 -48.35 -4.09 16.38
CA VAL A 622 -48.66 -5.46 16.78
C VAL A 622 -47.46 -5.98 17.57
N ASP A 623 -47.61 -6.06 18.89
CA ASP A 623 -46.62 -6.70 19.77
C ASP A 623 -46.61 -8.21 19.53
N VAL A 624 -45.52 -8.72 18.99
CA VAL A 624 -45.21 -10.16 18.99
C VAL A 624 -44.17 -10.40 20.09
N VAL A 625 -44.66 -10.83 21.25
CA VAL A 625 -43.83 -11.27 22.37
C VAL A 625 -43.26 -12.65 22.04
N PHE A 626 -41.97 -12.73 21.70
CA PHE A 626 -41.24 -13.99 21.75
C PHE A 626 -40.71 -14.20 23.17
N GLN A 627 -41.26 -15.18 23.89
CA GLN A 627 -40.64 -15.69 25.11
C GLN A 627 -39.37 -16.46 24.72
N VAL A 628 -38.22 -15.82 24.91
CA VAL A 628 -36.93 -16.50 24.93
C VAL A 628 -36.74 -17.06 26.34
N LYS A 629 -36.71 -18.39 26.45
CA LYS A 629 -36.29 -19.08 27.67
C LYS A 629 -34.82 -18.74 27.90
N GLU A 630 -34.50 -18.13 29.04
CA GLU A 630 -33.12 -17.97 29.51
C GLU A 630 -32.50 -19.35 29.73
N THR A 631 -31.55 -19.74 28.88
CA THR A 631 -30.62 -20.84 29.17
C THR A 631 -29.39 -20.26 29.87
N THR A 632 -29.23 -20.64 31.12
CA THR A 632 -28.13 -20.27 32.00
C THR A 632 -26.80 -20.87 31.51
N THR A 633 -25.70 -20.21 31.87
CA THR A 633 -24.30 -20.41 31.47
C THR A 633 -23.70 -21.79 31.79
N GLU A 634 -24.48 -22.78 32.23
CA GLU A 634 -24.00 -24.11 32.62
C GLU A 634 -24.14 -25.19 31.53
N GLU A 635 -25.01 -25.03 30.52
CA GLU A 635 -25.11 -25.99 29.39
C GLU A 635 -23.94 -25.89 28.39
N TYR A 636 -23.22 -24.75 28.36
CA TYR A 636 -22.05 -24.57 27.48
C TYR A 636 -20.79 -25.31 27.98
N LEU A 637 -20.72 -25.63 29.28
CA LEU A 637 -19.57 -26.33 29.88
C LEU A 637 -19.72 -27.86 29.87
N GLU A 638 -20.94 -28.39 29.70
CA GLU A 638 -21.19 -29.82 29.64
C GLU A 638 -20.96 -30.42 28.24
N TYR A 639 -21.18 -29.63 27.17
CA TYR A 639 -20.91 -30.09 25.79
C TYR A 639 -19.40 -30.23 25.48
N ARG A 640 -18.53 -29.44 26.14
CA ARG A 640 -17.06 -29.58 26.03
C ARG A 640 -16.52 -30.87 26.66
N ARG A 641 -17.29 -31.58 27.50
CA ARG A 641 -16.92 -32.89 28.07
C ARG A 641 -17.42 -34.08 27.25
N HIS A 642 -18.39 -33.91 26.35
CA HIS A 642 -18.90 -35.00 25.51
C HIS A 642 -18.46 -34.98 24.03
N GLY A 643 -17.70 -33.97 23.60
CA GLY A 643 -17.04 -33.94 22.28
C GLY A 643 -15.70 -34.69 22.18
N GLN A 644 -15.18 -35.27 23.27
CA GLN A 644 -13.85 -35.91 23.31
C GLN A 644 -13.82 -37.43 23.10
N ASN A 645 -14.93 -38.08 22.72
CA ASN A 645 -14.98 -39.55 22.63
C ASN A 645 -15.53 -40.10 21.31
N ASN A 646 -15.19 -39.51 20.16
CA ASN A 646 -15.31 -40.19 18.86
C ASN A 646 -14.28 -39.67 17.85
N HIS A 647 -13.02 -40.08 18.02
CA HIS A 647 -12.05 -40.40 16.95
C HIS A 647 -10.76 -40.92 17.60
N LYS A 648 -10.85 -42.08 18.25
CA LYS A 648 -9.69 -42.95 18.51
C LYS A 648 -9.95 -44.29 17.85
N GLY A 649 -9.45 -44.41 16.64
CA GLY A 649 -9.41 -45.66 15.91
C GLY A 649 -8.41 -45.53 14.78
N ILE A 650 -7.20 -46.06 15.01
CA ILE A 650 -6.16 -46.30 14.01
C ILE A 650 -5.36 -45.04 13.61
N ASN A 651 -4.29 -44.71 14.35
CA ASN A 651 -3.04 -44.20 13.74
C ASN A 651 -1.81 -44.07 14.66
N TRP A 652 -1.89 -44.39 15.96
CA TRP A 652 -0.72 -44.30 16.84
C TRP A 652 0.21 -45.52 16.79
N MET A 653 -0.33 -46.72 16.52
CA MET A 653 0.50 -47.93 16.37
C MET A 653 1.34 -47.90 15.10
N ILE A 654 0.80 -47.38 13.98
CA ILE A 654 1.51 -47.32 12.70
C ILE A 654 2.68 -46.32 12.74
N MET A 655 2.49 -45.16 13.38
CA MET A 655 3.57 -44.19 13.60
C MET A 655 4.69 -44.75 14.49
N PHE A 656 4.35 -45.56 15.51
CA PHE A 656 5.35 -46.17 16.40
C PHE A 656 6.17 -47.26 15.68
N TRP A 657 5.53 -48.09 14.83
CA TRP A 657 6.23 -49.11 14.03
C TRP A 657 7.08 -48.50 12.89
N ILE A 658 6.65 -47.40 12.28
CA ILE A 658 7.44 -46.67 11.27
C ILE A 658 8.66 -45.99 11.92
N GLY A 659 8.50 -45.38 13.09
CA GLY A 659 9.60 -44.80 13.85
C GLY A 659 10.63 -45.84 14.30
N PHE A 660 10.18 -47.01 14.77
CA PHE A 660 11.07 -48.10 15.19
C PHE A 660 11.79 -48.74 13.98
N GLY A 661 11.12 -48.86 12.83
CA GLY A 661 11.72 -49.36 11.58
C GLY A 661 12.81 -48.45 11.03
N ILE A 662 12.65 -47.13 11.14
CA ILE A 662 13.66 -46.14 10.70
C ILE A 662 14.91 -46.20 11.61
N ILE A 663 14.73 -46.38 12.92
CA ILE A 663 15.84 -46.52 13.87
C ILE A 663 16.63 -47.82 13.61
N ILE A 664 15.95 -48.93 13.30
CA ILE A 664 16.62 -50.18 12.92
C ILE A 664 17.37 -50.05 11.60
N LEU A 665 16.79 -49.37 10.59
CA LEU A 665 17.46 -49.12 9.31
C LEU A 665 18.69 -48.21 9.44
N LEU A 666 18.64 -47.21 10.31
CA LEU A 666 19.80 -46.35 10.62
C LEU A 666 20.88 -47.12 11.39
N ALA A 667 20.50 -48.01 12.31
CA ALA A 667 21.44 -48.88 13.01
C ALA A 667 22.11 -49.91 12.07
N ILE A 668 21.36 -50.50 11.14
CA ILE A 668 21.91 -51.42 10.12
C ILE A 668 22.83 -50.68 9.14
N SER A 669 22.47 -49.46 8.74
CA SER A 669 23.33 -48.60 7.91
C SER A 669 24.66 -48.26 8.62
N HIS A 670 24.60 -47.95 9.91
CA HIS A 670 25.81 -47.67 10.70
C HIS A 670 26.69 -48.92 10.88
N ILE A 671 26.09 -50.10 11.11
CA ILE A 671 26.82 -51.37 11.21
C ILE A 671 27.47 -51.74 9.87
N LEU A 672 26.77 -51.58 8.73
CA LEU A 672 27.32 -51.84 7.39
C LEU A 672 28.45 -50.86 7.03
N THR A 673 28.37 -49.62 7.50
CA THR A 673 29.43 -48.61 7.32
C THR A 673 30.67 -48.94 8.16
N CYS A 674 30.48 -49.43 9.39
CA CYS A 674 31.55 -49.94 10.25
C CYS A 674 32.19 -51.24 9.72
N VAL A 675 31.42 -52.14 9.09
CA VAL A 675 31.97 -53.35 8.45
C VAL A 675 32.78 -53.01 7.19
N LYS A 676 32.34 -52.01 6.39
CA LYS A 676 33.12 -51.51 5.25
C LYS A 676 34.43 -50.83 5.68
N LEU A 677 34.43 -50.09 6.78
CA LEU A 677 35.64 -49.47 7.34
C LEU A 677 36.61 -50.48 7.99
N LYS A 678 36.11 -51.62 8.46
CA LYS A 678 36.95 -52.73 8.96
C LYS A 678 37.59 -53.54 7.81
N SER A 679 36.92 -53.68 6.67
CA SER A 679 37.50 -54.34 5.48
C SER A 679 38.54 -53.50 4.72
N LYS A 680 38.57 -52.17 4.90
CA LYS A 680 39.57 -51.27 4.30
C LYS A 680 40.83 -51.07 5.15
N LYS A 681 40.90 -51.68 6.34
CA LYS A 681 42.06 -51.61 7.24
C LYS A 681 43.06 -52.77 7.05
N ASP A 682 42.68 -53.79 6.27
CA ASP A 682 43.53 -54.95 5.96
C ASP A 682 44.23 -54.86 4.59
N GLU A 683 44.17 -53.71 3.90
CA GLU A 683 44.77 -53.51 2.56
C GLU A 683 45.87 -52.42 2.51
N TYR A 684 46.41 -52.02 3.67
CA TYR A 684 47.58 -51.14 3.78
C TYR A 684 48.61 -51.66 4.80
N GLN A 685 48.86 -52.98 4.75
CA GLN A 685 50.10 -53.59 5.22
C GLN A 685 50.69 -54.43 4.09
N HIS A 686 51.22 -53.76 3.07
CA HIS A 686 52.37 -54.18 2.24
C HIS A 686 52.48 -53.22 1.05
N ILE A 687 53.37 -52.23 1.19
CA ILE A 687 54.30 -51.62 0.20
C ILE A 687 54.83 -50.33 0.83
#